data_AF-A0A8T4Y634-F1
#
_entry.id   AF-A0A8T4Y634-F1
#
_cell.length_a   1.000
_cell.length_b   1.000
_cell.length_c   1.000
_cell.angle_alpha   90.00
_cell.angle_beta   90.00
_cell.angle_gamma   90.00
#
_symmetry.space_group_name_H-M   'P 1'
#
loop_
_entity.id
_entity.type
_entity.pdbx_description
1 polymer ?
#
loop_
_entity_poly.entity_id
_entity_poly.type
_entity_poly.pdbx_seq_one_letter_code
_entity_poly.pdbx_strand_id
1 'polypeptide(L)'
;MKRKIVVASSVVSTLVILIVYVFISLHFSPESLTRVEVHLNFFDYITKNPIEGLEISFCMRISEQEFYTLSGISDEDGKVSSLVPLKTYDVKLSAANVSISGVWALLQTIGDEEFFVNRDKWVIKDFRPFLLNRTEYSFNDVNLRRERVESTLVFRLDFYLTQATIVEVRDPVLEASGLDPHLKIDVLKRNFTRYLWGNRVFIVSPSLIQIDLDVKYVIYNVQPLAFRVSISVDTENRTFIDLTPYYVEAFSRSQIGQLDNMFDYLVSYGFDVVDFRNKLGRIERLFELAMEGLESNDVDAFQRYIQLAMNSYRDLYMETVRIYTSGLVWVPSLLIVFLFFALSLSKLIAENSLILFLVFLVAILCLFILTNPYVRLFVFNPSAFVQSFTQSIIFQFFFQLLPIMLLIVVCCLGQIRTFVWEIFEVSIRNLKRRKLKTALALTTIVIVSTSAMCLLTITVRKQMFMVVNQNTTPIVDSGFVIYKVGYQRPFFSEEKPVKYYMPIQWYEVKWLSEHESVESMSVYGIKQVSFARADGLTIDRFNQFNLIVVNTSFLGYYQNISKVLSTEWFSQADRNMVIIGSIIANKYSLQAGSEVLIDGRTFLVKSFVDEEAAARNLQDIDGSPFLFDVYDLETGKIDEDSFIIGDIKDFDYNFISILKVSIVLRDQHTQDLNQIIEEVQSFGLDFGETDEYSYIKTFSMQVITQQTVYSVESTTPSTFVFGETPIIPIVIAVLMLFVNIMGTVFERKSEIRTIHVIGASPLRIGLIFITEGLIFGVIGGVFSYVFGFLAVQTTNMALPDLVSKNIIGGAPFAVTFSTAVLTSLLGCLYPAIQSMKVVVPSGRMRHQLKDIIELHDQTACLKVPIRIEESEIRKFERYLENLSTEVKMLYKFMSISSPCIKEINGRPAFSIIVDMSVKGYETASFLVEIIVAAENNLSVTIQPLDAKRVKTERWSRIHKDNINELSQFLREKILEFKICEKIEILPSNKEPKNQDYGF
;
A
#
# COMPACT_ATOMS: atom_id res chain seq x y z
N MET A 1 8.66 47.54 3.57
CA MET A 1 8.19 48.34 4.72
C MET A 1 6.75 48.02 5.18
N LYS A 2 6.16 46.86 4.82
CA LYS A 2 4.81 46.44 5.28
C LYS A 2 4.80 45.25 6.27
N ARG A 3 5.97 44.68 6.62
CA ARG A 3 6.10 43.60 7.63
C ARG A 3 6.34 44.06 9.07
N LYS A 4 6.64 45.34 9.31
CA LYS A 4 6.84 45.90 10.67
C LYS A 4 5.55 46.43 11.33
N ILE A 5 4.45 46.56 10.59
CA ILE A 5 3.18 47.15 11.10
C ILE A 5 2.22 46.06 11.62
N VAL A 6 2.28 44.83 11.08
CA VAL A 6 1.41 43.73 11.53
C VAL A 6 1.84 43.18 12.90
N VAL A 7 3.15 43.09 13.15
CA VAL A 7 3.71 42.65 14.44
C VAL A 7 3.46 43.69 15.55
N ALA A 8 3.43 44.98 15.21
CA ALA A 8 3.04 46.02 16.17
C ALA A 8 1.54 45.96 16.53
N SER A 9 0.65 45.62 15.58
CA SER A 9 -0.79 45.51 15.88
C SER A 9 -1.13 44.27 16.72
N SER A 10 -0.38 43.17 16.58
CA SER A 10 -0.56 41.96 17.41
C SER A 10 -0.14 42.22 18.86
N VAL A 11 0.98 42.92 19.08
CA VAL A 11 1.46 43.27 20.44
C VAL A 11 0.58 44.33 21.10
N VAL A 12 0.05 45.30 20.34
CA VAL A 12 -0.90 46.29 20.89
C VAL A 12 -2.28 45.66 21.17
N SER A 13 -2.77 44.72 20.35
CA SER A 13 -4.04 44.03 20.64
C SER A 13 -3.95 43.13 21.87
N THR A 14 -2.80 42.46 22.09
CA THR A 14 -2.58 41.63 23.29
C THR A 14 -2.38 42.49 24.53
N LEU A 15 -1.74 43.67 24.42
CA LEU A 15 -1.64 44.61 25.54
C LEU A 15 -2.98 45.26 25.90
N VAL A 16 -3.82 45.58 24.90
CA VAL A 16 -5.17 46.14 25.13
C VAL A 16 -6.11 45.08 25.70
N ILE A 17 -6.02 43.82 25.27
CA ILE A 17 -6.78 42.72 25.90
C ILE A 17 -6.28 42.48 27.33
N LEU A 18 -4.98 42.58 27.61
CA LEU A 18 -4.45 42.46 28.97
C LEU A 18 -4.89 43.64 29.86
N ILE A 19 -4.93 44.86 29.33
CA ILE A 19 -5.37 46.06 30.07
C ILE A 19 -6.88 46.07 30.28
N VAL A 20 -7.68 45.60 29.31
CA VAL A 20 -9.14 45.41 29.45
C VAL A 20 -9.43 44.25 30.40
N TYR A 21 -8.65 43.18 30.39
CA TYR A 21 -8.76 42.08 31.36
C TYR A 21 -8.40 42.55 32.77
N VAL A 22 -7.39 43.41 32.93
CA VAL A 22 -7.02 44.05 34.22
C VAL A 22 -8.06 45.09 34.67
N PHE A 23 -8.68 45.84 33.76
CA PHE A 23 -9.74 46.80 34.10
C PHE A 23 -11.09 46.15 34.41
N ILE A 24 -11.44 45.03 33.74
CA ILE A 24 -12.65 44.25 34.06
C ILE A 24 -12.47 43.47 35.37
N SER A 25 -11.25 43.05 35.70
CA SER A 25 -10.94 42.39 36.99
C SER A 25 -10.84 43.35 38.18
N LEU A 26 -10.93 44.66 37.96
CA LEU A 26 -10.89 45.70 39.02
C LEU A 26 -12.25 46.37 39.30
N HIS A 27 -13.36 45.83 38.78
CA HIS A 27 -14.72 46.41 38.98
C HIS A 27 -15.81 45.45 39.50
N PHE A 28 -15.43 44.33 40.12
CA PHE A 28 -16.36 43.59 40.99
C PHE A 28 -15.83 43.59 42.42
N SER A 29 -16.38 44.48 43.24
CA SER A 29 -16.41 44.32 44.69
C SER A 29 -17.02 42.96 45.03
N PRO A 30 -16.35 42.09 45.82
CA PRO A 30 -17.01 40.93 46.37
C PRO A 30 -17.93 41.44 47.49
N GLU A 31 -19.21 41.65 47.17
CA GLU A 31 -20.21 41.43 48.22
C GLU A 31 -19.96 40.02 48.76
N SER A 32 -19.72 39.93 50.06
CA SER A 32 -19.38 38.70 50.75
C SER A 32 -20.44 37.64 50.48
N LEU A 33 -20.14 36.71 49.58
CA LEU A 33 -20.86 35.45 49.41
C LEU A 33 -20.83 34.75 50.77
N THR A 34 -21.98 34.62 51.41
CA THR A 34 -22.08 34.07 52.77
C THR A 34 -22.42 32.59 52.76
N ARG A 35 -22.91 32.01 51.64
CA ARG A 35 -23.41 30.63 51.56
C ARG A 35 -23.20 29.98 50.19
N VAL A 36 -22.82 28.70 50.18
CA VAL A 36 -22.80 27.83 49.00
C VAL A 36 -23.85 26.74 49.19
N GLU A 37 -24.73 26.57 48.22
CA GLU A 37 -25.78 25.56 48.22
C GLU A 37 -25.63 24.62 47.04
N VAL A 38 -25.92 23.34 47.25
CA VAL A 38 -26.04 22.34 46.19
C VAL A 38 -27.50 21.94 46.08
N HIS A 39 -28.07 22.04 44.88
CA HIS A 39 -29.45 21.66 44.56
C HIS A 39 -29.43 20.46 43.60
N LEU A 40 -30.00 19.34 44.02
CA LEU A 40 -30.19 18.16 43.20
C LEU A 40 -31.67 18.03 42.87
N ASN A 41 -32.03 17.98 41.59
CA ASN A 41 -33.43 17.86 41.17
C ASN A 41 -33.66 16.50 40.50
N PHE A 42 -34.80 15.87 40.78
CA PHE A 42 -35.14 14.55 40.26
C PHE A 42 -36.48 14.61 39.53
N PHE A 43 -36.46 14.29 38.24
CA PHE A 43 -37.62 14.32 37.36
C PHE A 43 -37.86 12.95 36.73
N ASP A 44 -39.11 12.62 36.45
CA ASP A 44 -39.45 11.48 35.62
C ASP A 44 -39.05 11.76 34.16
N TYR A 45 -38.36 10.81 33.51
CA TYR A 45 -37.80 11.01 32.18
C TYR A 45 -38.88 11.16 31.10
N ILE A 46 -40.00 10.44 31.23
CA ILE A 46 -41.08 10.37 30.25
C ILE A 46 -42.03 11.56 30.42
N THR A 47 -42.50 11.77 31.65
CA THR A 47 -43.52 12.78 31.97
C THR A 47 -42.92 14.14 32.30
N LYS A 48 -41.62 14.22 32.60
CA LYS A 48 -40.89 15.43 33.05
C LYS A 48 -41.42 16.03 34.36
N ASN A 49 -42.25 15.29 35.10
CA ASN A 49 -42.76 15.69 36.41
C ASN A 49 -41.71 15.46 37.51
N PRO A 50 -41.68 16.27 38.57
CA PRO A 50 -40.80 16.05 39.72
C PRO A 50 -41.15 14.75 40.47
N ILE A 51 -40.14 14.08 41.04
CA ILE A 51 -40.31 12.85 41.82
C ILE A 51 -40.13 13.15 43.32
N GLU A 52 -41.23 13.08 44.06
CA GLU A 52 -41.26 13.30 45.51
C GLU A 52 -40.91 12.04 46.31
N GLY A 53 -40.29 12.21 47.49
CA GLY A 53 -40.10 11.14 48.49
C GLY A 53 -38.91 10.21 48.25
N LEU A 54 -37.96 10.58 47.39
CA LEU A 54 -36.75 9.79 47.15
C LEU A 54 -35.71 10.04 48.26
N GLU A 55 -35.33 9.00 49.00
CA GLU A 55 -34.18 9.04 49.91
C GLU A 55 -32.89 8.95 49.09
N ILE A 56 -32.06 9.98 49.16
CA ILE A 56 -30.88 10.14 48.31
C ILE A 56 -29.64 10.32 49.18
N SER A 57 -28.54 9.68 48.77
CA SER A 57 -27.19 9.93 49.26
C SER A 57 -26.28 10.23 48.07
N PHE A 58 -25.93 11.50 47.88
CA PHE A 58 -25.10 12.01 46.79
C PHE A 58 -23.71 12.38 47.28
N CYS A 59 -22.69 11.78 46.69
CA CYS A 59 -21.29 12.09 46.94
C CYS A 59 -20.74 12.92 45.78
N MET A 60 -20.15 14.06 46.11
CA MET A 60 -19.49 14.95 45.16
C MET A 60 -18.01 15.11 45.49
N ARG A 61 -17.22 15.31 44.45
CA ARG A 61 -15.78 15.55 44.52
C ARG A 61 -15.52 17.06 44.53
N ILE A 62 -14.81 17.52 45.55
CA ILE A 62 -14.40 18.92 45.75
C ILE A 62 -12.97 19.12 45.22
N SER A 63 -12.08 18.14 45.45
CA SER A 63 -10.72 18.08 44.90
C SER A 63 -10.32 16.61 44.72
N GLU A 64 -9.14 16.31 44.14
CA GLU A 64 -8.70 14.92 43.90
C GLU A 64 -8.74 14.01 45.14
N GLN A 65 -8.66 14.58 46.36
CA GLN A 65 -8.64 13.83 47.61
C GLN A 65 -9.79 14.19 48.57
N GLU A 66 -10.65 15.16 48.25
CA GLU A 66 -11.76 15.58 49.10
C GLU A 66 -13.13 15.26 48.48
N PHE A 67 -13.93 14.48 49.21
CA PHE A 67 -15.31 14.14 48.88
C PHE A 67 -16.26 14.66 49.95
N TYR A 68 -17.43 15.11 49.53
CA TYR A 68 -18.50 15.52 50.42
C TYR A 68 -19.77 14.75 50.09
N THR A 69 -20.45 14.24 51.11
CA THR A 69 -21.68 13.45 50.94
C THR A 69 -22.86 14.23 51.50
N LEU A 70 -23.88 14.38 50.66
CA LEU A 70 -25.15 15.02 50.93
C LEU A 70 -26.21 13.92 51.03
N SER A 71 -27.00 13.92 52.10
CA SER A 71 -28.14 13.00 52.27
C SER A 71 -29.41 13.79 52.54
N GLY A 72 -30.53 13.39 51.92
CA GLY A 72 -31.81 14.07 52.06
C GLY A 72 -32.96 13.30 51.38
N ILE A 73 -34.18 13.82 51.52
CA ILE A 73 -35.39 13.30 50.87
C ILE A 73 -35.88 14.36 49.89
N SER A 74 -36.28 13.97 48.67
CA SER A 74 -36.83 14.92 47.69
C SER A 74 -38.18 15.49 48.12
N ASP A 75 -38.33 16.81 47.99
CA ASP A 75 -39.57 17.55 48.26
C ASP A 75 -40.60 17.44 47.11
N GLU A 76 -41.73 18.15 47.22
CA GLU A 76 -42.82 18.18 46.20
C GLU A 76 -42.34 18.66 44.82
N ASP A 77 -41.26 19.44 44.76
CA ASP A 77 -40.61 19.90 43.52
C ASP A 77 -39.49 18.93 43.06
N GLY A 78 -39.34 17.77 43.71
CA GLY A 78 -38.34 16.77 43.40
C GLY A 78 -36.91 17.21 43.76
N LYS A 79 -36.77 18.19 44.64
CA LYS A 79 -35.50 18.86 44.95
C LYS A 79 -34.93 18.41 46.30
N VAL A 80 -33.60 18.30 46.34
CA VAL A 80 -32.83 18.14 47.57
C VAL A 80 -31.76 19.23 47.61
N SER A 81 -31.83 20.11 48.61
CA SER A 81 -30.85 21.18 48.82
C SER A 81 -30.10 21.03 50.13
N SER A 82 -28.78 21.24 50.10
CA SER A 82 -27.97 21.31 51.33
C SER A 82 -26.90 22.40 51.22
N LEU A 83 -26.50 22.92 52.38
CA LEU A 83 -25.49 23.96 52.51
C LEU A 83 -24.12 23.32 52.70
N VAL A 84 -23.19 23.63 51.80
CA VAL A 84 -21.87 22.99 51.76
C VAL A 84 -20.82 23.93 52.36
N PRO A 85 -20.09 23.50 53.40
CA PRO A 85 -19.05 24.32 54.02
C PRO A 85 -17.78 24.29 53.16
N LEU A 86 -17.74 25.05 52.07
CA LEU A 86 -16.52 25.21 51.25
C LEU A 86 -15.61 26.30 51.83
N LYS A 87 -14.32 25.99 51.99
CA LYS A 87 -13.29 26.94 52.44
C LYS A 87 -12.83 27.91 51.34
N THR A 88 -13.04 27.54 50.08
CA THR A 88 -12.60 28.30 48.90
C THR A 88 -13.74 28.34 47.88
N TYR A 89 -14.00 29.52 47.31
CA TYR A 89 -15.18 29.77 46.45
C TYR A 89 -14.94 29.54 44.94
N ASP A 90 -13.74 29.11 44.56
CA ASP A 90 -13.34 28.86 43.17
C ASP A 90 -13.04 27.37 42.94
N VAL A 91 -14.03 26.52 43.25
CA VAL A 91 -13.91 25.07 43.15
C VAL A 91 -14.93 24.55 42.14
N LYS A 92 -14.49 23.72 41.20
CA LYS A 92 -15.38 22.93 40.33
C LYS A 92 -15.84 21.71 41.11
N LEU A 93 -17.15 21.58 41.32
CA LEU A 93 -17.74 20.40 41.93
C LEU A 93 -18.10 19.39 40.84
N SER A 94 -17.66 18.14 41.00
CA SER A 94 -18.06 17.04 40.13
C SER A 94 -18.83 15.96 40.89
N ALA A 95 -19.78 15.33 40.22
CA ALA A 95 -20.50 14.19 40.75
C ALA A 95 -19.55 13.01 40.89
N ALA A 96 -19.56 12.33 42.04
CA ALA A 96 -18.79 11.11 42.26
C ALA A 96 -19.72 9.89 42.28
N ASN A 97 -20.69 9.85 43.20
CA ASN A 97 -21.64 8.75 43.31
C ASN A 97 -23.02 9.25 43.72
N VAL A 98 -24.10 8.57 43.34
CA VAL A 98 -25.44 8.79 43.90
C VAL A 98 -26.06 7.45 44.28
N SER A 99 -26.69 7.39 45.45
CA SER A 99 -27.51 6.28 45.92
C SER A 99 -28.93 6.79 46.09
N ILE A 100 -29.91 6.11 45.50
CA ILE A 100 -31.32 6.54 45.44
C ILE A 100 -32.20 5.38 45.91
N SER A 101 -33.22 5.67 46.73
CA SER A 101 -34.23 4.69 47.13
C SER A 101 -35.18 4.34 45.98
N GLY A 102 -35.47 3.06 45.80
CA GLY A 102 -36.22 2.52 44.68
C GLY A 102 -35.31 1.99 43.57
N VAL A 103 -35.93 1.40 42.55
CA VAL A 103 -35.24 0.90 41.34
C VAL A 103 -35.47 1.92 40.22
N TRP A 104 -34.45 2.73 39.92
CA TRP A 104 -34.51 3.83 38.97
C TRP A 104 -33.41 3.74 37.90
N ALA A 105 -33.78 4.10 36.66
CA ALA A 105 -32.85 4.29 35.55
C ALA A 105 -32.48 5.74 35.38
N LEU A 106 -31.18 6.05 35.44
CA LEU A 106 -30.70 7.36 35.03
C LEU A 106 -30.45 7.40 33.51
N LEU A 107 -31.31 8.12 32.79
CA LEU A 107 -31.25 8.24 31.33
C LEU A 107 -30.61 9.54 30.84
N GLN A 108 -30.71 10.60 31.65
CA GLN A 108 -30.20 11.93 31.32
C GLN A 108 -29.87 12.67 32.61
N THR A 109 -28.76 13.42 32.61
CA THR A 109 -28.40 14.34 33.68
C THR A 109 -27.92 15.68 33.10
N ILE A 110 -28.29 16.78 33.74
CA ILE A 110 -27.95 18.13 33.29
C ILE A 110 -27.16 18.82 34.41
N GLY A 111 -25.89 19.07 34.12
CA GLY A 111 -24.98 19.82 34.98
C GLY A 111 -24.49 21.07 34.25
N ASP A 112 -23.17 21.28 34.20
CA ASP A 112 -22.56 22.29 33.32
C ASP A 112 -22.84 22.02 31.84
N GLU A 113 -22.85 20.74 31.46
CA GLU A 113 -23.28 20.22 30.18
C GLU A 113 -24.46 19.23 30.35
N GLU A 114 -25.14 18.96 29.26
CA GLU A 114 -26.22 17.98 29.19
C GLU A 114 -25.65 16.63 28.73
N PHE A 115 -25.83 15.60 29.56
CA PHE A 115 -25.34 14.25 29.30
C PHE A 115 -26.50 13.26 29.20
N PHE A 116 -26.39 12.34 28.25
CA PHE A 116 -27.33 11.24 28.03
C PHE A 116 -26.65 9.89 28.31
N VAL A 117 -27.44 8.86 28.59
CA VAL A 117 -26.97 7.51 28.93
C VAL A 117 -26.01 6.91 27.89
N ASN A 118 -26.12 7.31 26.63
CA ASN A 118 -25.25 6.86 25.54
C ASN A 118 -23.81 7.41 25.59
N ARG A 119 -23.47 8.30 26.53
CA ARG A 119 -22.13 8.88 26.67
C ARG A 119 -21.22 8.13 27.66
N ASP A 120 -21.71 7.07 28.29
CA ASP A 120 -21.00 6.26 29.30
C ASP A 120 -20.37 7.10 30.44
N LYS A 121 -21.02 8.23 30.78
CA LYS A 121 -20.59 9.16 31.84
C LYS A 121 -20.94 8.67 33.25
N TRP A 122 -21.78 7.64 33.36
CA TRP A 122 -22.11 6.99 34.62
C TRP A 122 -22.31 5.49 34.44
N VAL A 123 -22.03 4.74 35.51
CA VAL A 123 -22.12 3.28 35.55
C VAL A 123 -22.73 2.83 36.87
N ILE A 124 -23.38 1.66 36.87
CA ILE A 124 -23.88 1.06 38.11
C ILE A 124 -22.68 0.61 38.95
N LYS A 125 -22.60 1.08 40.19
CA LYS A 125 -21.46 0.85 41.08
C LYS A 125 -21.44 -0.57 41.66
N ASP A 126 -22.59 -1.03 42.14
CA ASP A 126 -22.77 -2.37 42.73
C ASP A 126 -24.21 -2.83 42.46
N PHE A 127 -24.38 -4.12 42.19
CA PHE A 127 -25.69 -4.74 42.00
C PHE A 127 -26.37 -5.07 43.34
N ARG A 128 -25.62 -5.34 44.41
CA ARG A 128 -26.18 -5.76 45.71
C ARG A 128 -27.24 -4.79 46.29
N PRO A 129 -27.08 -3.46 46.18
CA PRO A 129 -28.11 -2.50 46.62
C PRO A 129 -29.47 -2.66 45.90
N PHE A 130 -29.50 -3.17 44.66
CA PHE A 130 -30.76 -3.41 43.94
C PHE A 130 -31.63 -4.45 44.64
N LEU A 131 -31.03 -5.47 45.24
CA LEU A 131 -31.73 -6.47 46.05
C LEU A 131 -32.37 -5.87 47.32
N LEU A 132 -31.91 -4.69 47.73
CA LEU A 132 -32.40 -3.92 48.86
C LEU A 132 -33.27 -2.72 48.41
N ASN A 133 -33.78 -2.75 47.18
CA ASN A 133 -34.60 -1.68 46.59
C ASN A 133 -33.89 -0.30 46.59
N ARG A 134 -32.60 -0.27 46.24
CA ARG A 134 -31.80 0.95 46.04
C ARG A 134 -30.96 0.87 44.78
N THR A 135 -30.76 2.00 44.10
CA THR A 135 -29.85 2.10 42.93
C THR A 135 -28.65 2.96 43.23
N GLU A 136 -27.46 2.51 42.87
CA GLU A 136 -26.22 3.26 43.01
C GLU A 136 -25.51 3.48 41.66
N TYR A 137 -25.32 4.76 41.30
CA TYR A 137 -24.53 5.16 40.14
C TYR A 137 -23.21 5.80 40.58
N SER A 138 -22.16 5.54 39.81
CA SER A 138 -20.87 6.22 39.86
C SER A 138 -20.70 7.06 38.60
N PHE A 139 -20.24 8.31 38.75
CA PHE A 139 -20.10 9.27 37.67
C PHE A 139 -18.63 9.49 37.32
N ASN A 140 -18.38 9.75 36.03
CA ASN A 140 -17.09 10.12 35.50
C ASN A 140 -17.18 11.45 34.75
N ASP A 141 -16.45 12.46 35.21
CA ASP A 141 -16.37 13.80 34.60
C ASP A 141 -17.74 14.45 34.31
N VAL A 142 -18.64 14.47 35.30
CA VAL A 142 -19.90 15.21 35.27
C VAL A 142 -19.81 16.35 36.29
N ASN A 143 -19.75 17.60 35.84
CA ASN A 143 -19.66 18.74 36.74
C ASN A 143 -21.02 19.37 37.01
N LEU A 144 -21.18 19.95 38.19
CA LEU A 144 -22.42 20.63 38.56
C LEU A 144 -22.49 22.01 37.89
N ARG A 145 -23.69 22.41 37.47
CA ARG A 145 -23.96 23.72 36.89
C ARG A 145 -23.79 24.79 37.95
N ARG A 146 -22.97 25.81 37.67
CA ARG A 146 -22.76 26.93 38.59
C ARG A 146 -23.71 28.08 38.25
N GLU A 147 -24.59 28.45 39.19
CA GLU A 147 -25.48 29.60 39.09
C GLU A 147 -25.24 30.56 40.27
N ARG A 148 -25.31 31.87 40.01
CA ARG A 148 -25.22 32.89 41.05
C ARG A 148 -26.59 33.50 41.25
N VAL A 149 -27.15 33.35 42.45
CA VAL A 149 -28.43 33.94 42.85
C VAL A 149 -28.16 34.84 44.04
N GLU A 150 -28.22 36.16 43.82
CA GLU A 150 -27.96 37.18 44.86
C GLU A 150 -26.60 36.96 45.58
N SER A 151 -26.63 36.68 46.88
CA SER A 151 -25.46 36.44 47.75
C SER A 151 -25.12 34.96 47.97
N THR A 152 -25.74 34.04 47.22
CA THR A 152 -25.57 32.59 47.34
C THR A 152 -25.02 32.01 46.03
N LEU A 153 -24.00 31.14 46.15
CA LEU A 153 -23.53 30.36 45.01
C LEU A 153 -24.25 29.02 44.99
N VAL A 154 -25.01 28.75 43.93
CA VAL A 154 -25.81 27.53 43.78
C VAL A 154 -25.17 26.62 42.75
N PHE A 155 -24.90 25.38 43.13
CA PHE A 155 -24.50 24.31 42.22
C PHE A 155 -25.69 23.40 41.96
N ARG A 156 -26.12 23.26 40.71
CA ARG A 156 -27.28 22.46 40.32
C ARG A 156 -26.89 21.21 39.53
N LEU A 157 -27.58 20.11 39.80
CA LEU A 157 -27.54 18.90 38.98
C LEU A 157 -28.93 18.31 38.87
N ASP A 158 -29.43 18.20 37.65
CA ASP A 158 -30.75 17.62 37.38
C ASP A 158 -30.59 16.17 36.93
N PHE A 159 -31.40 15.26 37.48
CA PHE A 159 -31.46 13.85 37.15
C PHE A 159 -32.83 13.53 36.55
N TYR A 160 -32.84 12.91 35.38
CA TYR A 160 -34.06 12.38 34.78
C TYR A 160 -34.07 10.86 34.89
N LEU A 161 -34.97 10.37 35.73
CA LEU A 161 -35.10 8.99 36.13
C LEU A 161 -36.34 8.33 35.53
N THR A 162 -36.32 7.02 35.30
CA THR A 162 -37.53 6.24 35.02
C THR A 162 -37.55 4.97 35.89
N GLN A 163 -38.73 4.43 36.16
CA GLN A 163 -38.82 3.16 36.88
C GLN A 163 -38.15 2.04 36.08
N ALA A 164 -37.43 1.18 36.79
CA ALA A 164 -36.50 0.22 36.24
C ALA A 164 -36.90 -1.25 36.44
N THR A 165 -36.60 -2.11 35.47
CA THR A 165 -36.75 -3.57 35.56
C THR A 165 -35.44 -4.26 35.19
N ILE A 166 -34.97 -5.18 36.04
CA ILE A 166 -33.71 -5.88 35.84
C ILE A 166 -33.90 -7.00 34.82
N VAL A 167 -33.23 -6.89 33.67
CA VAL A 167 -33.13 -7.95 32.66
C VAL A 167 -31.66 -8.28 32.46
N GLU A 168 -31.28 -9.55 32.60
CA GLU A 168 -29.93 -10.02 32.32
C GLU A 168 -29.73 -10.14 30.82
N VAL A 169 -28.69 -9.49 30.29
CA VAL A 169 -28.39 -9.50 28.86
C VAL A 169 -26.97 -9.91 28.57
N ARG A 170 -26.83 -10.84 27.62
CA ARG A 170 -25.54 -11.20 27.00
C ARG A 170 -25.29 -10.29 25.81
N ASP A 171 -24.30 -9.40 25.93
CA ASP A 171 -23.87 -8.49 24.85
C ASP A 171 -22.57 -9.02 24.21
N PRO A 172 -22.63 -9.59 22.99
CA PRO A 172 -21.45 -10.17 22.33
C PRO A 172 -20.50 -9.10 21.75
N VAL A 173 -20.77 -7.80 21.85
CA VAL A 173 -19.93 -6.76 21.21
C VAL A 173 -18.46 -6.82 21.64
N LEU A 174 -18.18 -7.17 22.89
CA LEU A 174 -16.79 -7.35 23.35
C LEU A 174 -16.15 -8.64 22.81
N GLU A 175 -16.96 -9.67 22.54
CA GLU A 175 -16.52 -10.94 21.96
C GLU A 175 -16.38 -10.83 20.43
N ALA A 176 -17.08 -9.87 19.80
CA ALA A 176 -17.14 -9.70 18.35
C ALA A 176 -15.78 -9.37 17.71
N SER A 177 -14.93 -8.58 18.37
CA SER A 177 -13.56 -8.33 17.91
C SER A 177 -12.65 -9.57 18.00
N GLY A 178 -13.03 -10.56 18.81
CA GLY A 178 -12.36 -11.85 18.87
C GLY A 178 -12.73 -12.79 17.72
N LEU A 179 -13.91 -12.60 17.10
CA LEU A 179 -14.36 -13.36 15.92
C LEU A 179 -13.70 -12.86 14.64
N ASP A 180 -13.54 -11.53 14.50
CA ASP A 180 -12.84 -10.91 13.38
C ASP A 180 -11.99 -9.71 13.87
N PRO A 181 -10.65 -9.81 13.84
CA PRO A 181 -9.77 -8.73 14.28
C PRO A 181 -9.84 -7.48 13.39
N HIS A 182 -10.41 -7.58 12.19
CA HIS A 182 -10.60 -6.46 11.26
C HIS A 182 -11.86 -5.65 11.56
N LEU A 183 -12.78 -6.19 12.37
CA LEU A 183 -14.05 -5.56 12.68
C LEU A 183 -13.88 -4.56 13.83
N LYS A 184 -14.09 -3.27 13.55
CA LYS A 184 -14.26 -2.24 14.58
C LYS A 184 -15.72 -1.85 14.70
N ILE A 185 -16.25 -1.96 15.91
CA ILE A 185 -17.63 -1.62 16.25
C ILE A 185 -17.59 -0.42 17.18
N ASP A 186 -18.00 0.73 16.67
CA ASP A 186 -18.21 1.93 17.47
C ASP A 186 -19.69 1.96 17.89
N VAL A 187 -19.97 1.89 19.19
CA VAL A 187 -21.34 2.02 19.69
C VAL A 187 -21.73 3.49 19.66
N LEU A 188 -22.75 3.86 18.89
CA LEU A 188 -23.21 5.25 18.75
C LEU A 188 -24.25 5.63 19.79
N LYS A 189 -25.26 4.77 19.99
CA LYS A 189 -26.36 5.03 20.92
C LYS A 189 -26.85 3.74 21.56
N ARG A 190 -27.17 3.83 22.84
CA ARG A 190 -27.84 2.81 23.64
C ARG A 190 -28.86 3.49 24.55
N ASN A 191 -29.91 2.77 24.91
CA ASN A 191 -30.94 3.22 25.84
C ASN A 191 -30.93 2.43 27.17
N PHE A 192 -29.84 1.72 27.48
CA PHE A 192 -29.66 0.96 28.72
C PHE A 192 -28.27 1.19 29.33
N THR A 193 -28.13 0.91 30.62
CA THR A 193 -26.87 1.06 31.37
C THR A 193 -26.14 -0.28 31.55
N ARG A 194 -24.81 -0.27 31.63
CA ARG A 194 -23.98 -1.47 31.83
C ARG A 194 -23.40 -1.55 33.24
N TYR A 195 -23.21 -2.78 33.74
CA TYR A 195 -22.43 -3.10 34.93
C TYR A 195 -21.02 -3.60 34.55
N LEU A 196 -20.00 -3.16 35.28
CA LEU A 196 -18.58 -3.34 34.92
C LEU A 196 -17.98 -4.71 35.29
N TRP A 197 -18.61 -5.52 36.16
CA TRP A 197 -18.11 -6.85 36.52
C TRP A 197 -18.91 -7.97 35.83
N GLY A 198 -18.38 -8.46 34.71
CA GLY A 198 -18.88 -9.61 33.93
C GLY A 198 -19.55 -9.25 32.59
N ASN A 199 -19.80 -10.26 31.74
CA ASN A 199 -20.56 -10.13 30.46
C ASN A 199 -22.08 -10.05 30.66
N ARG A 200 -22.54 -9.55 31.82
CA ARG A 200 -23.95 -9.44 32.18
C ARG A 200 -24.33 -7.97 32.24
N VAL A 201 -25.19 -7.57 31.32
CA VAL A 201 -25.77 -6.23 31.27
C VAL A 201 -27.12 -6.27 31.99
N PHE A 202 -27.36 -5.31 32.90
CA PHE A 202 -28.66 -5.15 33.54
C PHE A 202 -29.37 -3.96 32.91
N ILE A 203 -30.48 -4.23 32.21
CA ILE A 203 -31.26 -3.18 31.57
C ILE A 203 -32.07 -2.42 32.60
N VAL A 204 -32.31 -1.15 32.31
CA VAL A 204 -33.03 -0.22 33.16
C VAL A 204 -33.93 0.64 32.24
N SER A 205 -35.01 0.04 31.68
CA SER A 205 -36.20 0.58 30.93
C SER A 205 -35.99 1.53 29.71
N PRO A 206 -36.70 1.41 28.55
CA PRO A 206 -38.10 1.00 28.31
C PRO A 206 -38.26 -0.45 27.82
N SER A 207 -39.48 -0.88 27.53
CA SER A 207 -39.85 -2.20 26.95
C SER A 207 -39.13 -2.60 25.65
N LEU A 208 -38.20 -1.78 25.16
CA LEU A 208 -37.46 -1.97 23.92
C LEU A 208 -35.99 -1.61 24.13
N ILE A 209 -35.07 -2.54 23.88
CA ILE A 209 -33.64 -2.29 23.74
C ILE A 209 -33.39 -1.73 22.35
N GLN A 210 -32.69 -0.59 22.25
CA GLN A 210 -32.21 -0.04 21.00
C GLN A 210 -30.69 0.16 21.06
N ILE A 211 -29.99 -0.41 20.09
CA ILE A 211 -28.54 -0.28 19.93
C ILE A 211 -28.26 0.17 18.50
N ASP A 212 -27.67 1.36 18.38
CA ASP A 212 -27.13 1.84 17.12
C ASP A 212 -25.61 1.68 17.13
N LEU A 213 -25.10 0.98 16.13
CA LEU A 213 -23.69 0.67 15.93
C LEU A 213 -23.21 1.32 14.64
N ASP A 214 -21.99 1.83 14.67
CA ASP A 214 -21.22 2.20 13.48
C ASP A 214 -20.13 1.15 13.30
N VAL A 215 -20.24 0.37 12.22
CA VAL A 215 -19.39 -0.78 11.99
C VAL A 215 -18.44 -0.47 10.85
N LYS A 216 -17.16 -0.70 11.07
CA LYS A 216 -16.08 -0.42 10.13
C LYS A 216 -15.12 -1.59 10.04
N TYR A 217 -14.74 -1.95 8.82
CA TYR A 217 -13.67 -2.91 8.58
C TYR A 217 -12.32 -2.19 8.46
N VAL A 218 -11.44 -2.32 9.44
CA VAL A 218 -10.12 -1.69 9.36
C VAL A 218 -9.21 -2.47 8.42
N ILE A 219 -8.91 -1.83 7.29
CA ILE A 219 -8.11 -2.39 6.20
C ILE A 219 -7.17 -1.29 5.67
N TYR A 220 -5.93 -1.65 5.32
CA TYR A 220 -4.98 -0.73 4.67
C TYR A 220 -5.43 -0.41 3.24
N ASN A 221 -5.18 0.81 2.77
CA ASN A 221 -5.50 1.34 1.42
C ASN A 221 -6.97 1.60 1.05
N VAL A 222 -7.98 1.24 1.86
CA VAL A 222 -9.38 1.68 1.63
C VAL A 222 -9.98 2.21 2.93
N GLN A 223 -10.60 3.40 2.94
CA GLN A 223 -11.44 3.78 4.08
C GLN A 223 -12.67 2.88 4.01
N PRO A 224 -12.90 2.02 5.02
CA PRO A 224 -14.12 1.23 5.03
C PRO A 224 -15.32 2.16 5.01
N LEU A 225 -16.27 1.87 4.13
CA LEU A 225 -17.57 2.51 4.24
C LEU A 225 -18.18 2.02 5.55
N ALA A 226 -18.27 2.92 6.53
CA ALA A 226 -18.93 2.61 7.78
C ALA A 226 -20.40 2.33 7.48
N PHE A 227 -20.91 1.20 7.95
CA PHE A 227 -22.33 0.88 7.85
C PHE A 227 -22.94 0.90 9.23
N ARG A 228 -24.18 1.41 9.28
CA ARG A 228 -24.91 1.53 10.53
C ARG A 228 -25.79 0.30 10.71
N VAL A 229 -25.67 -0.30 11.88
CA VAL A 229 -26.50 -1.43 12.29
C VAL A 229 -27.37 -0.95 13.44
N SER A 230 -28.69 -1.05 13.28
CA SER A 230 -29.66 -0.76 14.32
C SER A 230 -30.29 -2.06 14.81
N ILE A 231 -30.17 -2.35 16.10
CA ILE A 231 -30.74 -3.53 16.73
C ILE A 231 -31.87 -3.06 17.64
N SER A 232 -33.06 -3.64 17.47
CA SER A 232 -34.23 -3.37 18.31
C SER A 232 -34.80 -4.67 18.86
N VAL A 233 -34.84 -4.81 20.19
CA VAL A 233 -35.31 -6.05 20.85
C VAL A 233 -36.33 -5.71 21.92
N ASP A 234 -37.48 -6.37 21.87
CA ASP A 234 -38.53 -6.23 22.89
C ASP A 234 -38.14 -6.99 24.17
N THR A 235 -38.33 -6.36 25.31
CA THR A 235 -37.99 -6.88 26.64
C THR A 235 -39.19 -7.33 27.46
N GLU A 236 -40.41 -7.17 26.97
CA GLU A 236 -41.63 -7.48 27.74
C GLU A 236 -41.63 -8.92 28.27
N ASN A 237 -41.69 -9.07 29.60
CA ASN A 237 -41.73 -10.32 30.36
C ASN A 237 -40.51 -11.26 30.26
N ARG A 238 -39.34 -10.79 29.81
CA ARG A 238 -38.11 -11.61 29.77
C ARG A 238 -37.15 -11.26 30.91
N THR A 239 -36.65 -12.28 31.61
CA THR A 239 -35.62 -12.13 32.66
C THR A 239 -34.19 -12.23 32.12
N PHE A 240 -34.02 -12.93 30.99
CA PHE A 240 -32.76 -13.11 30.28
C PHE A 240 -32.95 -12.92 28.77
N ILE A 241 -32.02 -12.20 28.12
CA ILE A 241 -31.99 -12.00 26.66
C ILE A 241 -30.57 -12.22 26.16
N ASP A 242 -30.40 -13.15 25.22
CA ASP A 242 -29.16 -13.27 24.45
C ASP A 242 -29.26 -12.36 23.21
N LEU A 243 -28.39 -11.35 23.10
CA LEU A 243 -28.39 -10.46 21.94
C LEU A 243 -27.69 -11.08 20.72
N THR A 244 -26.95 -12.18 20.88
CA THR A 244 -26.15 -12.82 19.81
C THR A 244 -26.92 -13.03 18.51
N PRO A 245 -28.11 -13.67 18.50
CA PRO A 245 -28.88 -13.83 17.26
C PRO A 245 -29.30 -12.51 16.62
N TYR A 246 -29.67 -11.49 17.41
CA TYR A 246 -30.07 -10.19 16.88
C TYR A 246 -28.89 -9.41 16.27
N TYR A 247 -27.68 -9.56 16.84
CA TYR A 247 -26.48 -9.04 16.21
C TYR A 247 -26.22 -9.73 14.88
N VAL A 248 -26.22 -11.07 14.85
CA VAL A 248 -25.94 -11.85 13.63
C VAL A 248 -26.94 -11.51 12.53
N GLU A 249 -28.23 -11.45 12.83
CA GLU A 249 -29.28 -11.06 11.90
C GLU A 249 -29.09 -9.63 11.38
N ALA A 250 -28.85 -8.67 12.28
CA ALA A 250 -28.69 -7.26 11.90
C ALA A 250 -27.40 -7.03 11.08
N PHE A 251 -26.31 -7.70 11.43
CA PHE A 251 -25.06 -7.69 10.65
C PHE A 251 -25.27 -8.30 9.28
N SER A 252 -25.80 -9.53 9.21
CA SER A 252 -26.07 -10.23 7.96
C SER A 252 -26.92 -9.38 7.01
N ARG A 253 -28.06 -8.86 7.49
CA ARG A 253 -28.95 -8.00 6.70
C ARG A 253 -28.27 -6.73 6.21
N SER A 254 -27.50 -6.06 7.08
CA SER A 254 -26.80 -4.84 6.71
C SER A 254 -25.68 -5.09 5.70
N GLN A 255 -24.92 -6.17 5.88
CA GLN A 255 -23.81 -6.56 5.02
C GLN A 255 -24.31 -6.99 3.63
N ILE A 256 -25.28 -7.89 3.58
CA ILE A 256 -25.90 -8.33 2.33
C ILE A 256 -26.50 -7.14 1.59
N GLY A 257 -27.28 -6.31 2.30
CA GLY A 257 -27.88 -5.10 1.72
C GLY A 257 -26.84 -4.10 1.21
N GLN A 258 -25.69 -3.96 1.87
CA GLN A 258 -24.61 -3.10 1.39
C GLN A 258 -24.03 -3.59 0.06
N LEU A 259 -23.68 -4.88 -0.03
CA LEU A 259 -23.15 -5.47 -1.27
C LEU A 259 -24.18 -5.45 -2.39
N ASP A 260 -25.43 -5.76 -2.09
CA ASP A 260 -26.51 -5.75 -3.08
C ASP A 260 -26.71 -4.36 -3.69
N ASN A 261 -26.73 -3.32 -2.84
CA ASN A 261 -26.77 -1.93 -3.30
C ASN A 261 -25.55 -1.56 -4.15
N MET A 262 -24.35 -2.01 -3.78
CA MET A 262 -23.13 -1.79 -4.58
C MET A 262 -23.23 -2.51 -5.94
N PHE A 263 -23.79 -3.72 -5.99
CA PHE A 263 -23.96 -4.48 -7.22
C PHE A 263 -25.00 -3.85 -8.15
N ASP A 264 -26.17 -3.47 -7.65
CA ASP A 264 -27.18 -2.74 -8.40
C ASP A 264 -26.60 -1.47 -9.01
N TYR A 265 -25.80 -0.78 -8.22
CA TYR A 265 -25.09 0.40 -8.66
C TYR A 265 -24.10 0.08 -9.80
N LEU A 266 -23.26 -0.95 -9.66
CA LEU A 266 -22.32 -1.37 -10.71
C LEU A 266 -23.03 -1.84 -12.00
N VAL A 267 -24.16 -2.55 -11.89
CA VAL A 267 -24.98 -2.99 -13.03
C VAL A 267 -25.45 -1.80 -13.85
N SER A 268 -25.86 -0.70 -13.20
CA SER A 268 -26.30 0.51 -13.89
C SER A 268 -25.22 1.13 -14.81
N TYR A 269 -23.94 0.84 -14.55
CA TYR A 269 -22.81 1.29 -15.37
C TYR A 269 -22.25 0.21 -16.32
N GLY A 270 -22.90 -0.96 -16.41
CA GLY A 270 -22.56 -2.01 -17.37
C GLY A 270 -21.48 -2.99 -16.89
N PHE A 271 -21.29 -3.13 -15.58
CA PHE A 271 -20.50 -4.21 -15.00
C PHE A 271 -21.31 -5.51 -14.95
N ASP A 272 -20.65 -6.63 -15.23
CA ASP A 272 -21.23 -7.97 -15.06
C ASP A 272 -20.96 -8.44 -13.63
N VAL A 273 -22.02 -8.60 -12.85
CA VAL A 273 -21.98 -8.97 -11.42
C VAL A 273 -22.62 -10.35 -11.17
N VAL A 274 -22.85 -11.17 -12.20
CA VAL A 274 -23.52 -12.47 -12.03
C VAL A 274 -22.75 -13.37 -11.05
N ASP A 275 -21.43 -13.46 -11.20
CA ASP A 275 -20.57 -14.19 -10.26
C ASP A 275 -20.62 -13.62 -8.85
N PHE A 276 -20.65 -12.29 -8.73
CA PHE A 276 -20.74 -11.58 -7.45
C PHE A 276 -22.07 -11.87 -6.73
N ARG A 277 -23.19 -11.93 -7.47
CA ARG A 277 -24.49 -12.30 -6.91
C ARG A 277 -24.54 -13.76 -6.48
N ASN A 278 -23.93 -14.66 -7.24
CA ASN A 278 -23.83 -16.06 -6.85
C ASN A 278 -23.01 -16.22 -5.56
N LYS A 279 -21.88 -15.51 -5.43
CA LYS A 279 -21.10 -15.45 -4.19
C LYS A 279 -21.90 -14.86 -3.03
N LEU A 280 -22.68 -13.79 -3.27
CA LEU A 280 -23.55 -13.19 -2.25
C LEU A 280 -24.62 -14.17 -1.75
N GLY A 281 -25.26 -14.93 -2.64
CA GLY A 281 -26.23 -15.96 -2.25
C GLY A 281 -25.61 -17.08 -1.42
N ARG A 282 -24.34 -17.44 -1.66
CA ARG A 282 -23.60 -18.38 -0.78
C ARG A 282 -23.36 -17.79 0.60
N ILE A 283 -23.01 -16.50 0.68
CA ILE A 283 -22.81 -15.79 1.95
C ILE A 283 -24.13 -15.72 2.75
N GLU A 284 -25.24 -15.41 2.09
CA GLU A 284 -26.57 -15.43 2.69
C GLU A 284 -26.89 -16.81 3.29
N ARG A 285 -26.64 -17.88 2.53
CA ARG A 285 -26.82 -19.26 3.02
C ARG A 285 -25.92 -19.58 4.22
N LEU A 286 -24.69 -19.09 4.26
CA LEU A 286 -23.79 -19.29 5.41
C LEU A 286 -24.30 -18.57 6.66
N PHE A 287 -24.86 -17.36 6.53
CA PHE A 287 -25.50 -16.66 7.65
C PHE A 287 -26.75 -17.41 8.14
N GLU A 288 -27.57 -17.97 7.24
CA GLU A 288 -28.70 -18.82 7.63
C GLU A 288 -28.24 -20.05 8.43
N LEU A 289 -27.22 -20.77 7.94
CA LEU A 289 -26.67 -21.94 8.64
C LEU A 289 -26.07 -21.57 10.02
N ALA A 290 -25.45 -20.40 10.13
CA ALA A 290 -24.99 -19.90 11.42
C ALA A 290 -26.17 -19.67 12.38
N MET A 291 -27.26 -19.05 11.90
CA MET A 291 -28.47 -18.86 12.70
C MET A 291 -29.13 -20.19 13.11
N GLU A 292 -29.22 -21.17 12.20
CA GLU A 292 -29.70 -22.53 12.49
C GLU A 292 -28.84 -23.21 13.58
N GLY A 293 -27.52 -23.04 13.54
CA GLY A 293 -26.60 -23.53 14.58
C GLY A 293 -26.85 -22.89 15.94
N LEU A 294 -27.16 -21.59 15.97
CA LEU A 294 -27.49 -20.87 17.19
C LEU A 294 -28.85 -21.31 17.76
N GLU A 295 -29.88 -21.47 16.92
CA GLU A 295 -31.20 -21.95 17.32
C GLU A 295 -31.18 -23.40 17.85
N SER A 296 -30.33 -24.25 17.27
CA SER A 296 -30.13 -25.63 17.69
C SER A 296 -29.17 -25.78 18.88
N ASN A 297 -28.60 -24.68 19.37
CA ASN A 297 -27.59 -24.64 20.44
C ASN A 297 -26.31 -25.45 20.12
N ASP A 298 -26.01 -25.62 18.82
CA ASP A 298 -24.76 -26.17 18.31
C ASP A 298 -23.73 -25.04 18.14
N VAL A 299 -23.00 -24.80 19.24
CA VAL A 299 -21.99 -23.72 19.31
C VAL A 299 -20.89 -23.92 18.26
N ASP A 300 -20.54 -25.16 17.96
CA ASP A 300 -19.50 -25.51 17.00
C ASP A 300 -19.94 -25.19 15.57
N ALA A 301 -21.19 -25.55 15.22
CA ALA A 301 -21.77 -25.20 13.93
C ALA A 301 -21.90 -23.68 13.77
N PHE A 302 -22.40 -22.98 14.80
CA PHE A 302 -22.51 -21.52 14.80
C PHE A 302 -21.16 -20.84 14.50
N GLN A 303 -20.12 -21.19 15.26
CA GLN A 303 -18.79 -20.59 15.12
C GLN A 303 -18.18 -20.83 13.72
N ARG A 304 -18.36 -22.04 13.18
CA ARG A 304 -17.88 -22.38 11.83
C ARG A 304 -18.55 -21.52 10.77
N TYR A 305 -19.88 -21.49 10.75
CA TYR A 305 -20.61 -20.81 9.68
C TYR A 305 -20.52 -19.30 9.78
N ILE A 306 -20.51 -18.72 10.99
CA ILE A 306 -20.37 -17.26 11.14
C ILE A 306 -18.99 -16.78 10.66
N GLN A 307 -17.92 -17.51 10.96
CA GLN A 307 -16.58 -17.13 10.54
C GLN A 307 -16.42 -17.23 9.01
N LEU A 308 -16.98 -18.28 8.39
CA LEU A 308 -16.99 -18.43 6.94
C LEU A 308 -17.81 -17.34 6.25
N ALA A 309 -18.98 -16.99 6.79
CA ALA A 309 -19.82 -15.93 6.26
C ALA A 309 -19.09 -14.58 6.30
N MET A 310 -18.46 -14.24 7.43
CA MET A 310 -17.74 -12.98 7.62
C MET A 310 -16.51 -12.88 6.71
N ASN A 311 -15.70 -13.94 6.60
CA ASN A 311 -14.54 -13.97 5.71
C ASN A 311 -14.97 -13.83 4.24
N SER A 312 -15.98 -14.61 3.83
CA SER A 312 -16.50 -14.57 2.45
C SER A 312 -17.10 -13.20 2.11
N TYR A 313 -17.82 -12.58 3.05
CA TYR A 313 -18.33 -11.22 2.92
C TYR A 313 -17.21 -10.22 2.70
N ARG A 314 -16.18 -10.25 3.56
CA ARG A 314 -15.03 -9.34 3.48
C ARG A 314 -14.34 -9.46 2.12
N ASP A 315 -14.10 -10.68 1.65
CA ASP A 315 -13.41 -10.92 0.38
C ASP A 315 -14.23 -10.38 -0.80
N LEU A 316 -15.54 -10.66 -0.82
CA LEU A 316 -16.45 -10.14 -1.85
C LEU A 316 -16.55 -8.61 -1.81
N TYR A 317 -16.63 -8.03 -0.61
CA TYR A 317 -16.60 -6.58 -0.41
C TYR A 317 -15.30 -5.96 -0.95
N MET A 318 -14.15 -6.57 -0.66
CA MET A 318 -12.86 -6.10 -1.15
C MET A 318 -12.71 -6.22 -2.67
N GLU A 319 -13.20 -7.32 -3.25
CA GLU A 319 -13.26 -7.51 -4.70
C GLU A 319 -14.10 -6.39 -5.35
N THR A 320 -15.24 -6.06 -4.74
CA THR A 320 -16.15 -5.01 -5.20
C THR A 320 -15.54 -3.61 -5.08
N VAL A 321 -14.97 -3.28 -3.93
CA VAL A 321 -14.28 -2.00 -3.69
C VAL A 321 -13.12 -1.81 -4.66
N ARG A 322 -12.38 -2.88 -4.99
CA ARG A 322 -11.29 -2.81 -5.96
C ARG A 322 -11.76 -2.36 -7.34
N ILE A 323 -13.00 -2.66 -7.72
CA ILE A 323 -13.60 -2.16 -8.97
C ILE A 323 -13.74 -0.63 -8.89
N TYR A 324 -14.27 -0.09 -7.80
CA TYR A 324 -14.37 1.35 -7.60
C TYR A 324 -13.00 2.03 -7.57
N THR A 325 -12.03 1.50 -6.83
CA THR A 325 -10.72 2.15 -6.69
C THR A 325 -9.85 2.04 -7.94
N SER A 326 -9.98 0.96 -8.71
CA SER A 326 -9.21 0.77 -9.95
C SER A 326 -9.51 1.86 -10.98
N GLY A 327 -10.77 2.32 -11.12
CA GLY A 327 -11.15 3.36 -12.09
C GLY A 327 -10.46 4.71 -11.87
N LEU A 328 -10.27 5.11 -10.61
CA LEU A 328 -9.66 6.41 -10.24
C LEU A 328 -8.26 6.60 -10.81
N VAL A 329 -7.48 5.53 -10.78
CA VAL A 329 -6.04 5.54 -11.06
C VAL A 329 -5.79 5.72 -12.57
N TRP A 330 -6.60 5.11 -13.44
CA TRP A 330 -6.28 5.11 -14.87
C TRP A 330 -7.11 6.08 -15.73
N VAL A 331 -8.34 6.41 -15.33
CA VAL A 331 -9.22 7.26 -16.16
C VAL A 331 -8.62 8.65 -16.43
N PRO A 332 -8.01 9.37 -15.46
CA PRO A 332 -7.37 10.65 -15.73
C PRO A 332 -6.23 10.55 -16.75
N SER A 333 -5.38 9.52 -16.65
CA SER A 333 -4.29 9.30 -17.61
C SER A 333 -4.84 9.06 -19.02
N LEU A 334 -5.93 8.31 -19.13
CA LEU A 334 -6.59 8.02 -20.41
C LEU A 334 -7.23 9.28 -21.02
N LEU A 335 -7.76 10.21 -20.23
CA LEU A 335 -8.24 11.51 -20.73
C LEU A 335 -7.12 12.34 -21.39
N ILE A 336 -5.89 12.31 -20.86
CA ILE A 336 -4.73 12.97 -21.49
C ILE A 336 -4.40 12.30 -22.82
N VAL A 337 -4.39 10.97 -22.83
CA VAL A 337 -4.13 10.21 -24.05
C VAL A 337 -5.17 10.55 -25.11
N PHE A 338 -6.44 10.73 -24.74
CA PHE A 338 -7.49 11.15 -25.65
C PHE A 338 -7.30 12.57 -26.18
N LEU A 339 -6.87 13.51 -25.33
CA LEU A 339 -6.53 14.86 -25.77
C LEU A 339 -5.38 14.83 -26.79
N PHE A 340 -4.31 14.10 -26.51
CA PHE A 340 -3.18 13.99 -27.43
C PHE A 340 -3.53 13.24 -28.72
N PHE A 341 -4.33 12.18 -28.61
CA PHE A 341 -4.86 11.41 -29.74
C PHE A 341 -5.70 12.30 -30.65
N ALA A 342 -6.70 13.00 -30.10
CA ALA A 342 -7.58 13.88 -30.84
C ALA A 342 -6.79 15.01 -31.51
N LEU A 343 -5.82 15.60 -30.80
CA LEU A 343 -4.96 16.65 -31.34
C LEU A 343 -4.09 16.13 -32.49
N SER A 344 -3.42 14.99 -32.32
CA SER A 344 -2.58 14.37 -33.33
C SER A 344 -3.37 13.98 -34.58
N LEU A 345 -4.53 13.33 -34.40
CA LEU A 345 -5.38 12.88 -35.49
C LEU A 345 -6.00 14.07 -36.26
N SER A 346 -6.46 15.10 -35.54
CA SER A 346 -6.99 16.31 -36.15
C SER A 346 -5.97 17.01 -37.05
N LYS A 347 -4.72 17.12 -36.59
CA LYS A 347 -3.62 17.81 -37.28
C LYS A 347 -3.05 16.98 -38.43
N LEU A 348 -3.12 15.65 -38.34
CA LEU A 348 -2.77 14.75 -39.44
C LEU A 348 -3.71 14.93 -40.65
N ILE A 349 -5.00 15.17 -40.39
CA ILE A 349 -6.03 15.33 -41.41
C ILE A 349 -6.10 16.77 -41.92
N ALA A 350 -6.16 17.76 -41.02
CA ALA A 350 -6.35 19.17 -41.35
C ALA A 350 -5.41 20.08 -40.55
N GLU A 351 -4.87 21.13 -41.19
CA GLU A 351 -3.78 21.92 -40.59
C GLU A 351 -4.25 22.86 -39.46
N ASN A 352 -5.47 23.38 -39.50
CA ASN A 352 -5.99 24.31 -38.48
C ASN A 352 -7.51 24.21 -38.33
N SER A 353 -7.98 23.11 -37.74
CA SER A 353 -9.41 22.90 -37.50
C SER A 353 -9.67 22.48 -36.05
N LEU A 354 -10.00 23.46 -35.21
CA LEU A 354 -10.45 23.22 -33.84
C LEU A 354 -11.71 22.34 -33.82
N ILE A 355 -12.58 22.49 -34.82
CA ILE A 355 -13.79 21.68 -34.99
C ILE A 355 -13.45 20.19 -35.10
N LEU A 356 -12.51 19.80 -35.96
CA LEU A 356 -12.11 18.39 -36.10
C LEU A 356 -11.48 17.84 -34.81
N PHE A 357 -10.70 18.66 -34.09
CA PHE A 357 -10.19 18.28 -32.78
C PHE A 357 -11.32 17.95 -31.79
N LEU A 358 -12.30 18.85 -31.66
CA LEU A 358 -13.47 18.63 -30.80
C LEU A 358 -14.28 17.41 -31.24
N VAL A 359 -14.49 17.22 -32.55
CA VAL A 359 -15.20 16.06 -33.09
C VAL A 359 -14.49 14.76 -32.73
N PHE A 360 -13.16 14.68 -32.92
CA PHE A 360 -12.41 13.47 -32.54
C PHE A 360 -12.37 13.24 -31.03
N LEU A 361 -12.28 14.31 -30.23
CA LEU A 361 -12.31 14.20 -28.78
C LEU A 361 -13.67 13.68 -28.28
N VAL A 362 -14.77 14.22 -28.80
CA VAL A 362 -16.12 13.75 -28.46
C VAL A 362 -16.33 12.32 -28.96
N ALA A 363 -15.91 12.01 -30.19
CA ALA A 363 -16.05 10.67 -30.76
C ALA A 363 -15.31 9.61 -29.93
N ILE A 364 -14.06 9.88 -29.51
CA ILE A 364 -13.29 8.92 -28.71
C ILE A 364 -13.85 8.77 -27.29
N LEU A 365 -14.31 9.86 -26.66
CA LEU A 365 -14.98 9.81 -25.36
C LEU A 365 -16.26 8.98 -25.44
N CYS A 366 -17.12 9.23 -26.44
CA CYS A 366 -18.33 8.44 -26.64
C CYS A 366 -18.03 6.96 -26.87
N LEU A 367 -17.02 6.64 -27.68
CA LEU A 367 -16.61 5.26 -27.93
C LEU A 367 -16.23 4.56 -26.61
N PHE A 368 -15.40 5.20 -25.78
CA PHE A 368 -14.94 4.59 -24.53
C PHE A 368 -16.00 4.56 -23.43
N ILE A 369 -16.95 5.50 -23.40
CA ILE A 369 -18.12 5.44 -22.51
C ILE A 369 -19.03 4.24 -22.87
N LEU A 370 -19.11 3.90 -24.16
CA LEU A 370 -19.88 2.74 -24.64
C LEU A 370 -19.16 1.42 -24.38
N THR A 371 -17.84 1.34 -24.58
CA THR A 371 -17.09 0.09 -24.47
C THR A 371 -16.58 -0.22 -23.07
N ASN A 372 -16.23 0.79 -22.26
CA ASN A 372 -15.55 0.60 -20.98
C ASN A 372 -16.40 1.08 -19.78
N PRO A 373 -16.82 0.18 -18.87
CA PRO A 373 -17.71 0.50 -17.76
C PRO A 373 -17.07 1.42 -16.71
N TYR A 374 -15.75 1.41 -16.56
CA TYR A 374 -15.04 2.31 -15.63
C TYR A 374 -15.06 3.77 -16.09
N VAL A 375 -14.93 4.02 -17.40
CA VAL A 375 -15.05 5.39 -17.96
C VAL A 375 -16.47 5.89 -17.74
N ARG A 376 -17.46 5.02 -17.98
CA ARG A 376 -18.87 5.33 -17.72
C ARG A 376 -19.11 5.69 -16.25
N LEU A 377 -18.63 4.86 -15.32
CA LEU A 377 -18.72 5.10 -13.88
C LEU A 377 -18.07 6.44 -13.48
N PHE A 378 -16.85 6.72 -13.97
CA PHE A 378 -16.11 7.95 -13.68
C PHE A 378 -16.82 9.21 -14.19
N VAL A 379 -17.34 9.17 -15.42
CA VAL A 379 -17.96 10.34 -16.05
C VAL A 379 -19.30 10.68 -15.41
N PHE A 380 -20.14 9.68 -15.12
CA PHE A 380 -21.51 9.90 -14.65
C PHE A 380 -21.63 9.99 -13.13
N ASN A 381 -20.70 9.42 -12.37
CA ASN A 381 -20.70 9.55 -10.90
C ASN A 381 -19.29 9.62 -10.30
N PRO A 382 -18.62 10.78 -10.41
CA PRO A 382 -17.32 10.98 -9.79
C PRO A 382 -17.36 10.91 -8.26
N SER A 383 -18.51 11.17 -7.61
CA SER A 383 -18.64 11.12 -6.16
C SER A 383 -18.48 9.73 -5.56
N ALA A 384 -18.84 8.67 -6.28
CA ALA A 384 -18.66 7.29 -5.84
C ALA A 384 -17.18 6.96 -5.55
N PHE A 385 -16.27 7.62 -6.25
CA PHE A 385 -14.83 7.46 -6.05
C PHE A 385 -14.30 8.27 -4.86
N VAL A 386 -14.96 9.39 -4.54
CA VAL A 386 -14.53 10.29 -3.45
C VAL A 386 -14.78 9.68 -2.07
N GLN A 387 -15.83 8.88 -1.93
CA GLN A 387 -16.18 8.24 -0.67
C GLN A 387 -15.24 7.10 -0.28
N SER A 388 -14.42 6.59 -1.22
CA SER A 388 -13.48 5.48 -1.00
C SER A 388 -12.03 5.94 -0.77
N PHE A 389 -11.79 7.24 -0.57
CA PHE A 389 -10.42 7.78 -0.50
C PHE A 389 -9.64 7.34 0.74
N THR A 390 -8.42 6.84 0.51
CA THR A 390 -7.35 6.74 1.50
C THR A 390 -6.17 7.62 1.16
N GLN A 391 -5.29 7.84 2.15
CA GLN A 391 -4.03 8.56 1.95
C GLN A 391 -3.17 7.93 0.83
N SER A 392 -3.15 6.60 0.71
CA SER A 392 -2.39 5.87 -0.32
C SER A 392 -2.98 6.06 -1.73
N ILE A 393 -4.30 5.96 -1.89
CA ILE A 393 -4.97 6.19 -3.20
C ILE A 393 -4.81 7.65 -3.62
N ILE A 394 -4.93 8.58 -2.67
CA ILE A 394 -4.68 10.01 -2.90
C ILE A 394 -3.24 10.21 -3.40
N PHE A 395 -2.25 9.57 -2.77
CA PHE A 395 -0.86 9.66 -3.21
C PHE A 395 -0.66 9.08 -4.62
N GLN A 396 -1.24 7.92 -4.93
CA GLN A 396 -1.15 7.32 -6.26
C GLN A 396 -1.82 8.17 -7.35
N PHE A 397 -3.01 8.73 -7.05
CA PHE A 397 -3.71 9.67 -7.91
C PHE A 397 -2.88 10.94 -8.15
N PHE A 398 -2.34 11.56 -7.08
CA PHE A 398 -1.47 12.74 -7.21
C PHE A 398 -0.16 12.43 -7.97
N PHE A 399 0.44 11.26 -7.76
CA PHE A 399 1.64 10.83 -8.47
C PHE A 399 1.37 10.67 -9.97
N GLN A 400 0.17 10.25 -10.36
CA GLN A 400 -0.25 10.18 -11.75
C GLN A 400 -0.68 11.53 -12.33
N LEU A 401 -1.12 12.46 -11.49
CA LEU A 401 -1.33 13.85 -11.87
C LEU A 401 0.00 14.61 -12.04
N LEU A 402 1.11 14.15 -11.42
CA LEU A 402 2.42 14.80 -11.49
C LEU A 402 2.93 14.95 -12.93
N PRO A 403 2.89 13.93 -13.81
CA PRO A 403 3.17 14.11 -15.24
C PRO A 403 2.31 15.18 -15.91
N ILE A 404 1.05 15.32 -15.52
CA ILE A 404 0.12 16.34 -16.06
C ILE A 404 0.54 17.73 -15.58
N MET A 405 0.79 17.87 -14.29
CA MET A 405 1.26 19.12 -13.69
C MET A 405 2.60 19.53 -14.29
N LEU A 406 3.50 18.57 -14.50
CA LEU A 406 4.79 18.80 -15.14
C LEU A 406 4.61 19.17 -16.62
N LEU A 407 3.70 18.51 -17.35
CA LEU A 407 3.34 18.88 -18.73
C LEU A 407 2.78 20.30 -18.79
N ILE A 408 1.86 20.67 -17.89
CA ILE A 408 1.27 22.01 -17.80
C ILE A 408 2.36 23.04 -17.50
N VAL A 409 3.23 22.79 -16.53
CA VAL A 409 4.36 23.67 -16.19
C VAL A 409 5.31 23.84 -17.39
N VAL A 410 5.63 22.74 -18.09
CA VAL A 410 6.45 22.76 -19.31
C VAL A 410 5.76 23.53 -20.43
N CYS A 411 4.45 23.41 -20.58
CA CYS A 411 3.65 24.19 -21.54
C CYS A 411 3.53 25.68 -21.15
N CYS A 412 3.64 26.04 -19.87
CA CYS A 412 3.66 27.44 -19.42
C CYS A 412 5.00 28.14 -19.72
N LEU A 413 6.10 27.39 -19.79
CA LEU A 413 7.41 27.93 -20.18
C LEU A 413 7.42 28.25 -21.68
N GLY A 414 7.28 29.55 -22.01
CA GLY A 414 7.08 30.03 -23.38
C GLY A 414 8.09 29.49 -24.40
N GLN A 415 9.38 29.44 -24.05
CA GLN A 415 10.45 28.95 -24.94
C GLN A 415 10.38 27.44 -25.20
N ILE A 416 10.04 26.64 -24.18
CA ILE A 416 9.94 25.19 -24.32
C ILE A 416 8.67 24.83 -25.09
N ARG A 417 7.55 25.52 -24.79
CA ARG A 417 6.30 25.36 -25.53
C ARG A 417 6.48 25.60 -27.02
N THR A 418 7.13 26.71 -27.43
CA THR A 418 7.35 27.00 -28.85
C THR A 418 8.25 25.95 -29.50
N PHE A 419 9.31 25.53 -28.82
CA PHE A 419 10.20 24.49 -29.32
C PHE A 419 9.50 23.13 -29.53
N VAL A 420 8.73 22.67 -28.54
CA VAL A 420 7.95 21.42 -28.61
C VAL A 420 6.90 21.51 -29.71
N TRP A 421 6.19 22.64 -29.79
CA TRP A 421 5.16 22.85 -30.81
C TRP A 421 5.75 22.85 -32.23
N GLU A 422 6.88 23.52 -32.46
CA GLU A 422 7.57 23.52 -33.75
C GLU A 422 8.01 22.11 -34.17
N ILE A 423 8.56 21.31 -33.26
CA ILE A 423 8.96 19.93 -33.54
C ILE A 423 7.73 19.08 -33.87
N PHE A 424 6.67 19.20 -33.09
CA PHE A 424 5.42 18.47 -33.31
C PHE A 424 4.79 18.81 -34.67
N GLU A 425 4.73 20.09 -35.03
CA GLU A 425 4.17 20.55 -36.30
C GLU A 425 4.99 20.08 -37.51
N VAL A 426 6.32 20.14 -37.41
CA VAL A 426 7.21 19.59 -38.46
C VAL A 426 7.03 18.08 -38.59
N SER A 427 6.90 17.36 -37.48
CA SER A 427 6.68 15.90 -37.46
C SER A 427 5.35 15.53 -38.14
N ILE A 428 4.26 16.23 -37.83
CA ILE A 428 2.96 16.01 -38.48
C ILE A 428 3.00 16.30 -39.98
N ARG A 429 3.66 17.39 -40.40
CA ARG A 429 3.81 17.70 -41.83
C ARG A 429 4.55 16.60 -42.57
N ASN A 430 5.55 15.98 -41.94
CA ASN A 430 6.29 14.86 -42.53
C ASN A 430 5.39 13.64 -42.71
N LEU A 431 4.62 13.29 -41.69
CA LEU A 431 3.65 12.19 -41.75
C LEU A 431 2.59 12.42 -42.82
N LYS A 432 2.05 13.64 -42.91
CA LYS A 432 1.01 14.02 -43.89
C LYS A 432 1.50 13.96 -45.34
N ARG A 433 2.79 14.27 -45.59
CA ARG A 433 3.38 14.19 -46.94
C ARG A 433 3.51 12.75 -47.46
N ARG A 434 3.61 11.75 -46.58
CA ARG A 434 3.91 10.35 -46.93
C ARG A 434 2.82 9.39 -46.49
N LYS A 435 1.57 9.71 -46.87
CA LYS A 435 0.34 9.04 -46.43
C LYS A 435 0.40 7.50 -46.44
N LEU A 436 0.93 6.89 -47.50
CA LEU A 436 1.00 5.43 -47.62
C LEU A 436 1.94 4.79 -46.59
N LYS A 437 3.13 5.37 -46.37
CA LYS A 437 4.09 4.84 -45.39
C LYS A 437 3.61 5.04 -43.97
N THR A 438 3.01 6.19 -43.70
CA THR A 438 2.38 6.50 -42.41
C THR A 438 1.24 5.53 -42.12
N ALA A 439 0.38 5.24 -43.11
CA ALA A 439 -0.70 4.26 -42.95
C ALA A 439 -0.14 2.85 -42.66
N LEU A 440 0.86 2.39 -43.43
CA LEU A 440 1.48 1.07 -43.24
C LEU A 440 2.11 0.94 -41.84
N ALA A 441 2.90 1.93 -41.42
CA ALA A 441 3.53 1.95 -40.09
C ALA A 441 2.48 1.92 -38.96
N LEU A 442 1.41 2.71 -39.11
CA LEU A 442 0.33 2.74 -38.15
C LEU A 442 -0.40 1.38 -38.08
N THR A 443 -0.71 0.76 -39.22
CA THR A 443 -1.37 -0.56 -39.23
C THR A 443 -0.52 -1.63 -38.57
N THR A 444 0.80 -1.62 -38.76
CA THR A 444 1.72 -2.54 -38.09
C THR A 444 1.64 -2.39 -36.57
N ILE A 445 1.68 -1.15 -36.06
CA ILE A 445 1.57 -0.88 -34.62
C ILE A 445 0.24 -1.37 -34.08
N VAL A 446 -0.85 -1.09 -34.82
CA VAL A 446 -2.20 -1.49 -34.41
C VAL A 446 -2.29 -3.00 -34.28
N ILE A 447 -1.84 -3.75 -35.28
CA ILE A 447 -1.92 -5.23 -35.27
C ILE A 447 -1.11 -5.82 -34.12
N VAL A 448 0.12 -5.34 -33.92
CA VAL A 448 1.02 -5.87 -32.88
C VAL A 448 0.46 -5.59 -31.49
N SER A 449 0.09 -4.34 -31.21
CA SER A 449 -0.40 -3.96 -29.89
C SER A 449 -1.76 -4.61 -29.60
N THR A 450 -2.61 -4.79 -30.63
CA THR A 450 -3.83 -5.61 -30.54
C THR A 450 -3.54 -7.06 -30.17
N SER A 451 -2.54 -7.69 -30.81
CA SER A 451 -2.11 -9.05 -30.50
C SER A 451 -1.59 -9.18 -29.06
N ALA A 452 -0.77 -8.21 -28.62
CA ALA A 452 -0.29 -8.15 -27.24
C ALA A 452 -1.44 -8.01 -26.23
N MET A 453 -2.47 -7.21 -26.54
CA MET A 453 -3.69 -7.13 -25.74
C MET A 453 -4.36 -8.49 -25.60
N CYS A 454 -4.57 -9.18 -26.73
CA CYS A 454 -5.30 -10.44 -26.76
C CYS A 454 -4.55 -11.50 -25.96
N LEU A 455 -3.22 -11.61 -26.11
CA LEU A 455 -2.41 -12.56 -25.34
C LEU A 455 -2.46 -12.32 -23.83
N LEU A 456 -2.60 -11.07 -23.39
CA LEU A 456 -2.59 -10.73 -21.97
C LEU A 456 -3.99 -10.69 -21.34
N THR A 457 -5.02 -10.47 -22.15
CA THR A 457 -6.41 -10.34 -21.69
C THR A 457 -7.19 -11.64 -21.83
N ILE A 458 -6.83 -12.50 -22.79
CA ILE A 458 -7.37 -13.86 -22.93
C ILE A 458 -6.63 -14.73 -21.93
N THR A 459 -7.09 -14.72 -20.69
CA THR A 459 -6.68 -15.72 -19.71
C THR A 459 -7.51 -16.98 -19.96
N VAL A 460 -6.84 -18.11 -20.19
CA VAL A 460 -7.48 -19.41 -19.96
C VAL A 460 -7.88 -19.43 -18.49
N ARG A 461 -9.12 -19.85 -18.19
CA ARG A 461 -9.67 -19.92 -16.83
C ARG A 461 -8.60 -20.46 -15.86
N LYS A 462 -8.32 -19.67 -14.82
CA LYS A 462 -7.30 -19.84 -13.75
C LYS A 462 -6.53 -21.18 -13.85
N GLN A 463 -5.42 -21.21 -14.61
CA GLN A 463 -4.54 -22.37 -14.57
C GLN A 463 -3.75 -22.34 -13.26
N MET A 464 -4.08 -23.27 -12.36
CA MET A 464 -3.24 -23.55 -11.20
C MET A 464 -1.89 -24.07 -11.67
N PHE A 465 -0.81 -23.46 -11.19
CA PHE A 465 0.55 -23.97 -11.44
C PHE A 465 0.81 -25.13 -10.47
N MET A 466 0.64 -26.35 -10.97
CA MET A 466 1.06 -27.56 -10.30
C MET A 466 2.55 -27.78 -10.59
N VAL A 467 3.40 -27.70 -9.57
CA VAL A 467 4.84 -27.99 -9.72
C VAL A 467 5.09 -29.43 -9.31
N VAL A 468 5.67 -30.23 -10.21
CA VAL A 468 6.00 -31.63 -9.91
C VAL A 468 7.08 -31.68 -8.83
N ASN A 469 6.80 -32.35 -7.72
CA ASN A 469 7.80 -32.67 -6.71
C ASN A 469 8.54 -33.95 -7.14
N GLN A 470 9.79 -33.79 -7.58
CA GLN A 470 10.59 -34.91 -8.11
C GLN A 470 11.21 -35.78 -7.02
N ASN A 471 11.19 -35.35 -5.76
CA ASN A 471 11.93 -35.99 -4.66
C ASN A 471 11.08 -36.95 -3.82
N THR A 472 9.82 -37.16 -4.18
CA THR A 472 8.85 -37.91 -3.37
C THR A 472 8.14 -38.97 -4.20
N THR A 473 7.99 -40.17 -3.65
CA THR A 473 7.23 -41.27 -4.26
C THR A 473 5.92 -41.47 -3.49
N PRO A 474 4.75 -41.23 -4.11
CA PRO A 474 3.49 -41.36 -3.41
C PRO A 474 3.15 -42.81 -3.09
N ILE A 475 2.48 -43.02 -1.97
CA ILE A 475 2.05 -44.34 -1.48
C ILE A 475 0.64 -44.69 -2.00
N VAL A 476 -0.17 -43.67 -2.28
CA VAL A 476 -1.56 -43.80 -2.76
C VAL A 476 -1.71 -43.26 -4.18
N ASP A 477 -2.73 -43.73 -4.91
CA ASP A 477 -2.97 -43.31 -6.29
C ASP A 477 -3.58 -41.91 -6.40
N SER A 478 -4.40 -41.50 -5.42
CA SER A 478 -4.98 -40.16 -5.33
C SER A 478 -5.17 -39.68 -3.90
N GLY A 479 -4.88 -38.40 -3.64
CA GLY A 479 -4.96 -37.82 -2.30
C GLY A 479 -4.41 -36.40 -2.18
N PHE A 480 -4.59 -35.80 -1.01
CA PHE A 480 -4.08 -34.48 -0.67
C PHE A 480 -3.34 -34.52 0.66
N VAL A 481 -2.19 -33.83 0.76
CA VAL A 481 -1.57 -33.47 2.03
C VAL A 481 -1.61 -31.96 2.17
N ILE A 482 -2.26 -31.48 3.22
CA ILE A 482 -2.58 -30.07 3.42
C ILE A 482 -1.80 -29.54 4.63
N TYR A 483 -1.11 -28.43 4.40
CA TYR A 483 -0.45 -27.63 5.42
C TYR A 483 -1.07 -26.23 5.43
N LYS A 484 -1.22 -25.60 6.60
CA LYS A 484 -1.61 -24.20 6.67
C LYS A 484 -0.37 -23.33 6.84
N VAL A 485 -0.17 -22.40 5.91
CA VAL A 485 1.02 -21.57 5.84
C VAL A 485 0.63 -20.10 5.86
N GLY A 486 1.38 -19.30 6.61
CA GLY A 486 1.33 -17.86 6.59
C GLY A 486 2.56 -17.28 5.93
N TYR A 487 2.38 -16.22 5.17
CA TYR A 487 3.44 -15.39 4.61
C TYR A 487 3.33 -14.02 5.27
N GLN A 488 4.39 -13.56 5.93
CA GLN A 488 4.46 -12.22 6.51
C GLN A 488 5.44 -11.34 5.74
N ARG A 489 5.04 -10.10 5.47
CA ARG A 489 5.89 -9.10 4.83
C ARG A 489 5.86 -7.78 5.61
N PRO A 490 7.00 -7.37 6.22
CA PRO A 490 7.13 -6.08 6.89
C PRO A 490 6.95 -4.91 5.92
N PHE A 491 6.35 -3.82 6.40
CA PHE A 491 6.24 -2.60 5.59
C PHE A 491 7.62 -2.03 5.25
N PHE A 492 7.78 -1.55 4.01
CA PHE A 492 9.02 -0.93 3.48
C PHE A 492 10.27 -1.82 3.37
N SER A 493 10.14 -3.14 3.57
CA SER A 493 11.23 -4.10 3.33
C SER A 493 11.15 -4.74 1.94
N GLU A 494 12.29 -4.80 1.25
CA GLU A 494 12.48 -5.59 0.02
C GLU A 494 12.79 -7.07 0.30
N GLU A 495 12.83 -7.46 1.58
CA GLU A 495 13.06 -8.85 1.97
C GLU A 495 11.94 -9.79 1.49
N LYS A 496 12.33 -11.04 1.21
CA LYS A 496 11.38 -12.09 0.83
C LYS A 496 10.37 -12.29 1.96
N PRO A 497 9.08 -12.54 1.65
CA PRO A 497 8.09 -12.84 2.67
C PRO A 497 8.53 -14.05 3.50
N VAL A 498 8.42 -13.94 4.82
CA VAL A 498 8.74 -15.01 5.76
C VAL A 498 7.58 -16.00 5.75
N LYS A 499 7.85 -17.25 5.35
CA LYS A 499 6.90 -18.37 5.40
C LYS A 499 6.94 -19.00 6.79
N TYR A 500 5.79 -19.14 7.44
CA TYR A 500 5.63 -19.84 8.71
C TYR A 500 4.47 -20.83 8.62
N TYR A 501 4.57 -21.95 9.34
CA TYR A 501 3.47 -22.91 9.45
C TYR A 501 2.57 -22.50 10.62
N MET A 502 1.27 -22.72 10.46
CA MET A 502 0.30 -22.44 11.51
C MET A 502 -0.62 -23.65 11.70
N PRO A 503 -1.18 -23.84 12.91
CA PRO A 503 -2.13 -24.91 13.15
C PRO A 503 -3.41 -24.74 12.30
N ILE A 504 -3.82 -25.82 11.64
CA ILE A 504 -5.13 -25.98 11.03
C ILE A 504 -6.15 -26.01 12.18
N GLN A 505 -7.19 -25.18 12.08
CA GLN A 505 -8.20 -25.10 13.12
C GLN A 505 -9.14 -26.30 13.04
N TRP A 506 -9.65 -26.74 14.19
CA TRP A 506 -10.49 -27.95 14.28
C TRP A 506 -11.72 -27.90 13.36
N TYR A 507 -12.30 -26.72 13.13
CA TYR A 507 -13.45 -26.54 12.23
C TYR A 507 -13.06 -26.72 10.75
N GLU A 508 -11.83 -26.39 10.37
CA GLU A 508 -11.30 -26.61 9.02
C GLU A 508 -11.08 -28.10 8.79
N VAL A 509 -10.59 -28.80 9.82
CA VAL A 509 -10.43 -30.26 9.83
C VAL A 509 -11.78 -30.96 9.69
N LYS A 510 -12.80 -30.50 10.43
CA LYS A 510 -14.16 -31.02 10.33
C LYS A 510 -14.75 -30.78 8.93
N TRP A 511 -14.57 -29.59 8.37
CA TRP A 511 -15.01 -29.28 7.00
C TRP A 511 -14.35 -30.15 5.95
N LEU A 512 -13.04 -30.36 6.05
CA LEU A 512 -12.32 -31.29 5.17
C LEU A 512 -12.84 -32.72 5.31
N SER A 513 -13.13 -33.17 6.53
CA SER A 513 -13.60 -34.55 6.77
C SER A 513 -15.02 -34.83 6.24
N GLU A 514 -15.88 -33.81 6.16
CA GLU A 514 -17.27 -33.92 5.71
C GLU A 514 -17.41 -33.74 4.19
N HIS A 515 -16.34 -33.34 3.50
CA HIS A 515 -16.36 -33.07 2.07
C HIS A 515 -16.64 -34.34 1.25
N GLU A 516 -17.53 -34.25 0.25
CA GLU A 516 -18.06 -35.41 -0.49
C GLU A 516 -16.97 -36.28 -1.15
N SER A 517 -15.90 -35.63 -1.63
CA SER A 517 -14.76 -36.26 -2.29
C SER A 517 -13.85 -37.09 -1.36
N VAL A 518 -14.00 -36.99 -0.03
CA VAL A 518 -13.11 -37.64 0.93
C VAL A 518 -13.54 -39.09 1.19
N GLU A 519 -12.60 -40.01 1.01
CA GLU A 519 -12.75 -41.43 1.38
C GLU A 519 -12.29 -41.66 2.81
N SER A 520 -11.08 -41.20 3.12
CA SER A 520 -10.47 -41.34 4.43
C SER A 520 -9.51 -40.20 4.72
N MET A 521 -9.33 -39.90 6.01
CA MET A 521 -8.53 -38.76 6.45
C MET A 521 -7.73 -39.09 7.71
N SER A 522 -6.51 -38.58 7.76
CA SER A 522 -5.66 -38.56 8.93
C SER A 522 -5.27 -37.13 9.29
N VAL A 523 -5.09 -36.92 10.58
CA VAL A 523 -4.68 -35.66 11.18
C VAL A 523 -3.34 -35.89 11.85
N TYR A 524 -2.42 -34.94 11.73
CA TYR A 524 -1.15 -34.94 12.45
C TYR A 524 -1.17 -33.77 13.44
N GLY A 525 -1.47 -34.10 14.70
CA GLY A 525 -1.50 -33.16 15.81
C GLY A 525 -0.29 -33.32 16.70
N ILE A 526 0.26 -32.19 17.19
CA ILE A 526 1.34 -32.18 18.18
C ILE A 526 0.87 -31.44 19.43
N LYS A 527 1.27 -31.96 20.58
CA LYS A 527 1.17 -31.27 21.87
C LYS A 527 2.38 -31.60 22.73
N GLN A 528 2.99 -30.60 23.35
CA GLN A 528 3.99 -30.85 24.38
C GLN A 528 3.26 -31.30 25.66
N VAL A 529 3.65 -32.46 26.21
CA VAL A 529 3.00 -33.06 27.36
C VAL A 529 4.00 -33.37 28.46
N SER A 530 3.51 -33.31 29.70
CA SER A 530 4.24 -33.80 30.86
C SER A 530 4.11 -35.32 30.98
N PHE A 531 5.22 -35.99 31.25
CA PHE A 531 5.30 -37.44 31.36
C PHE A 531 5.77 -37.87 32.74
N ALA A 532 5.07 -38.82 33.33
CA ALA A 532 5.44 -39.47 34.58
C ALA A 532 5.11 -40.97 34.53
N ARG A 533 5.78 -41.77 35.36
CA ARG A 533 5.39 -43.17 35.57
C ARG A 533 4.17 -43.24 36.49
N ALA A 534 3.42 -44.35 36.49
CA ALA A 534 2.20 -44.52 37.31
C ALA A 534 2.36 -44.26 38.82
N ASP A 535 3.57 -44.41 39.37
CA ASP A 535 3.92 -44.08 40.75
C ASP A 535 4.22 -42.60 40.99
N GLY A 536 4.05 -41.75 39.96
CA GLY A 536 4.35 -40.32 39.99
C GLY A 536 5.83 -39.99 39.82
N LEU A 537 6.67 -40.98 39.49
CA LEU A 537 8.11 -40.76 39.30
C LEU A 537 8.37 -39.96 38.02
N THR A 538 9.01 -38.79 38.17
CA THR A 538 9.49 -37.93 37.09
C THR A 538 11.01 -37.81 37.15
N ILE A 539 11.68 -37.85 36.00
CA ILE A 539 13.12 -37.62 35.91
C ILE A 539 13.37 -36.13 35.67
N ASP A 540 14.23 -35.51 36.48
CA ASP A 540 14.57 -34.09 36.36
C ASP A 540 15.15 -33.78 34.98
N ARG A 541 14.63 -32.74 34.32
CA ARG A 541 14.95 -32.34 32.93
C ARG A 541 14.70 -33.42 31.86
N PHE A 542 13.88 -34.43 32.14
CA PHE A 542 13.53 -35.47 31.18
C PHE A 542 12.09 -35.97 31.41
N ASN A 543 11.14 -35.03 31.43
CA ASN A 543 9.74 -35.28 31.75
C ASN A 543 8.76 -34.51 30.84
N GLN A 544 9.25 -33.91 29.75
CA GLN A 544 8.44 -33.25 28.73
C GLN A 544 8.78 -33.85 27.38
N PHE A 545 7.76 -34.23 26.61
CA PHE A 545 7.92 -34.85 25.30
C PHE A 545 6.82 -34.38 24.35
N ASN A 546 7.09 -34.49 23.05
CA ASN A 546 6.09 -34.26 22.02
C ASN A 546 5.15 -35.47 21.90
N LEU A 547 3.86 -35.25 22.18
CA LEU A 547 2.78 -36.18 21.89
C LEU A 547 2.28 -35.94 20.46
N ILE A 548 2.48 -36.94 19.62
CA ILE A 548 2.03 -37.00 18.23
C ILE A 548 0.70 -37.76 18.21
N VAL A 549 -0.37 -37.05 17.87
CA VAL A 549 -1.73 -37.62 17.81
C VAL A 549 -2.12 -37.82 16.35
N VAL A 550 -2.46 -39.06 16.01
CA VAL A 550 -2.72 -39.47 14.62
C VAL A 550 -3.91 -40.41 14.50
N ASN A 551 -4.48 -40.51 13.30
CA ASN A 551 -5.46 -41.56 13.00
C ASN A 551 -4.73 -42.89 12.75
N THR A 552 -4.55 -43.67 13.81
CA THR A 552 -3.75 -44.91 13.78
C THR A 552 -4.28 -45.94 12.78
N SER A 553 -5.59 -45.94 12.52
CA SER A 553 -6.26 -46.85 11.60
C SER A 553 -5.96 -46.50 10.14
N PHE A 554 -5.95 -45.21 9.81
CA PHE A 554 -5.53 -44.72 8.48
C PHE A 554 -4.08 -45.08 8.20
N LEU A 555 -3.20 -44.78 9.16
CA LEU A 555 -1.77 -45.05 9.10
C LEU A 555 -1.47 -46.56 8.94
N GLY A 556 -2.17 -47.41 9.69
CA GLY A 556 -2.04 -48.86 9.58
C GLY A 556 -2.44 -49.42 8.21
N TYR A 557 -3.49 -48.88 7.59
CA TYR A 557 -4.01 -49.36 6.31
C TYR A 557 -3.18 -48.88 5.11
N TYR A 558 -2.92 -47.57 4.98
CA TYR A 558 -2.26 -47.01 3.80
C TYR A 558 -0.73 -47.06 3.88
N GLN A 559 -0.13 -46.91 5.06
CA GLN A 559 1.33 -46.82 5.22
C GLN A 559 1.96 -48.11 5.76
N ASN A 560 1.17 -49.14 6.09
CA ASN A 560 1.62 -50.45 6.61
C ASN A 560 2.70 -50.34 7.71
N ILE A 561 2.45 -49.44 8.67
CA ILE A 561 3.45 -49.00 9.64
C ILE A 561 4.01 -50.13 10.49
N SER A 562 3.22 -51.15 10.81
CA SER A 562 3.69 -52.31 11.58
C SER A 562 4.88 -53.01 10.90
N LYS A 563 4.90 -53.05 9.56
CA LYS A 563 6.00 -53.64 8.78
C LYS A 563 7.19 -52.68 8.67
N VAL A 564 6.93 -51.38 8.55
CA VAL A 564 7.96 -50.34 8.42
C VAL A 564 8.76 -50.17 9.72
N LEU A 565 8.06 -50.15 10.86
CA LEU A 565 8.68 -49.95 12.18
C LEU A 565 9.04 -51.27 12.88
N SER A 566 8.56 -52.43 12.39
CA SER A 566 8.72 -53.74 13.05
C SER A 566 8.17 -53.79 14.47
N THR A 567 7.12 -53.01 14.75
CA THR A 567 6.49 -52.88 16.07
C THR A 567 5.01 -53.27 16.04
N GLU A 568 4.49 -53.72 17.17
CA GLU A 568 3.05 -53.96 17.30
C GLU A 568 2.29 -52.62 17.26
N TRP A 569 1.54 -52.42 16.18
CA TRP A 569 0.76 -51.21 15.93
C TRP A 569 -0.63 -51.27 16.57
N PHE A 570 -1.30 -50.12 16.71
CA PHE A 570 -2.64 -49.99 17.28
C PHE A 570 -3.70 -50.84 16.56
N SER A 571 -4.64 -51.36 17.34
CA SER A 571 -5.85 -52.07 16.88
C SER A 571 -7.08 -51.17 17.05
N GLN A 572 -8.17 -51.43 16.31
CA GLN A 572 -9.39 -50.61 16.42
C GLN A 572 -10.04 -50.64 17.83
N ALA A 573 -9.77 -51.68 18.62
CA ALA A 573 -10.31 -51.86 19.96
C ALA A 573 -9.45 -51.22 21.07
N ASP A 574 -8.23 -50.78 20.75
CA ASP A 574 -7.33 -50.17 21.73
C ASP A 574 -7.86 -48.80 22.14
N ARG A 575 -7.86 -48.56 23.45
CA ARG A 575 -8.28 -47.29 24.07
C ARG A 575 -7.31 -46.92 25.17
N ASN A 576 -6.99 -45.64 25.27
CA ASN A 576 -6.01 -45.09 26.21
C ASN A 576 -4.66 -45.82 26.13
N MET A 577 -4.23 -46.17 24.91
CA MET A 577 -2.93 -46.78 24.66
C MET A 577 -2.02 -45.80 23.96
N VAL A 578 -0.72 -45.89 24.25
CA VAL A 578 0.32 -45.07 23.61
C VAL A 578 1.51 -45.92 23.19
N ILE A 579 2.17 -45.49 22.13
CA ILE A 579 3.47 -46.02 21.70
C ILE A 579 4.52 -45.01 22.12
N ILE A 580 5.60 -45.49 22.73
CA ILE A 580 6.63 -44.63 23.33
C ILE A 580 7.98 -44.86 22.66
N GLY A 581 8.77 -43.82 22.49
CA GLY A 581 10.15 -43.94 22.04
C GLY A 581 11.02 -44.81 22.96
N SER A 582 11.95 -45.55 22.38
CA SER A 582 12.82 -46.48 23.09
C SER A 582 13.74 -45.77 24.10
N ILE A 583 14.08 -44.50 23.88
CA ILE A 583 14.88 -43.68 24.80
C ILE A 583 14.11 -43.41 26.10
N ILE A 584 12.83 -43.05 25.99
CA ILE A 584 11.94 -42.84 27.15
C ILE A 584 11.76 -44.16 27.89
N ALA A 585 11.49 -45.24 27.17
CA ALA A 585 11.29 -46.56 27.75
C ALA A 585 12.49 -47.04 28.57
N ASN A 586 13.71 -46.88 28.03
CA ASN A 586 14.94 -47.28 28.71
C ASN A 586 15.22 -46.43 29.96
N LYS A 587 15.03 -45.11 29.88
CA LYS A 587 15.27 -44.21 31.02
C LYS A 587 14.25 -44.41 32.16
N TYR A 588 12.99 -44.65 31.83
CA TYR A 588 11.93 -44.91 32.81
C TYR A 588 11.77 -46.39 33.21
N SER A 589 12.57 -47.29 32.60
CA SER A 589 12.52 -48.73 32.79
C SER A 589 11.12 -49.33 32.56
N LEU A 590 10.49 -48.96 31.44
CA LEU A 590 9.13 -49.36 31.08
C LEU A 590 9.11 -50.69 30.31
N GLN A 591 8.06 -51.48 30.51
CA GLN A 591 7.74 -52.68 29.73
C GLN A 591 6.39 -52.53 29.01
N ALA A 592 6.14 -53.30 27.96
CA ALA A 592 4.83 -53.33 27.31
C ALA A 592 3.75 -53.71 28.35
N GLY A 593 2.65 -52.95 28.39
CA GLY A 593 1.61 -53.01 29.41
C GLY A 593 1.84 -52.18 30.66
N SER A 594 2.94 -51.42 30.75
CA SER A 594 3.17 -50.49 31.88
C SER A 594 2.17 -49.33 31.83
N GLU A 595 1.73 -48.88 33.02
CA GLU A 595 0.93 -47.66 33.15
C GLU A 595 1.82 -46.43 33.24
N VAL A 596 1.45 -45.39 32.48
CA VAL A 596 2.14 -44.09 32.43
C VAL A 596 1.13 -42.97 32.56
N LEU A 597 1.58 -41.83 33.08
CA LEU A 597 0.78 -40.62 33.24
C LEU A 597 1.24 -39.59 32.21
N ILE A 598 0.31 -39.16 31.35
CA ILE A 598 0.50 -38.08 30.37
C ILE A 598 -0.44 -36.94 30.75
N ASP A 599 0.09 -35.78 31.13
CA ASP A 599 -0.68 -34.65 31.69
C ASP A 599 -1.63 -35.07 32.83
N GLY A 600 -1.19 -36.03 33.66
CA GLY A 600 -1.97 -36.56 34.78
C GLY A 600 -3.07 -37.56 34.40
N ARG A 601 -3.21 -37.94 33.12
CA ARG A 601 -4.11 -39.00 32.65
C ARG A 601 -3.36 -40.32 32.45
N THR A 602 -3.98 -41.42 32.85
CA THR A 602 -3.37 -42.76 32.76
C THR A 602 -3.50 -43.35 31.36
N PHE A 603 -2.39 -43.80 30.79
CA PHE A 603 -2.30 -44.52 29.54
C PHE A 603 -1.51 -45.82 29.70
N LEU A 604 -1.82 -46.82 28.87
CA LEU A 604 -1.07 -48.08 28.80
C LEU A 604 -0.07 -48.05 27.66
N VAL A 605 1.17 -48.45 27.94
CA VAL A 605 2.21 -48.54 26.91
C VAL A 605 1.99 -49.79 26.07
N LYS A 606 1.66 -49.63 24.80
CA LYS A 606 1.42 -50.76 23.90
C LYS A 606 2.73 -51.37 23.40
N SER A 607 3.58 -50.55 22.81
CA SER A 607 4.85 -50.98 22.24
C SER A 607 5.85 -49.82 22.22
N PHE A 608 7.10 -50.15 21.87
CA PHE A 608 8.20 -49.19 21.80
C PHE A 608 8.64 -49.01 20.36
N VAL A 609 9.01 -47.79 20.00
CA VAL A 609 9.51 -47.45 18.66
C VAL A 609 10.93 -46.92 18.75
N ASP A 610 11.79 -47.34 17.81
CA ASP A 610 13.10 -46.74 17.61
C ASP A 610 12.92 -45.39 16.90
N GLU A 611 13.29 -44.31 17.58
CA GLU A 611 13.07 -42.95 17.14
C GLU A 611 13.84 -42.62 15.86
N GLU A 612 15.07 -43.12 15.69
CA GLU A 612 15.86 -42.88 14.46
C GLU A 612 15.28 -43.63 13.26
N ALA A 613 14.86 -44.88 13.48
CA ALA A 613 14.21 -45.68 12.44
C ALA A 613 12.87 -45.07 12.03
N ALA A 614 12.09 -44.55 12.99
CA ALA A 614 10.85 -43.85 12.71
C ALA A 614 11.06 -42.54 11.95
N ALA A 615 12.04 -41.73 12.35
CA ALA A 615 12.33 -40.47 11.67
C ALA A 615 12.72 -40.64 10.20
N ARG A 616 13.45 -41.72 9.85
CA ARG A 616 13.92 -41.95 8.48
C ARG A 616 12.95 -42.72 7.60
N ASN A 617 12.27 -43.72 8.17
CA ASN A 617 11.48 -44.67 7.38
C ASN A 617 10.00 -44.33 7.33
N LEU A 618 9.49 -43.52 8.28
CA LEU A 618 8.08 -43.17 8.31
C LEU A 618 7.79 -42.06 7.30
N GLN A 619 7.00 -42.40 6.29
CA GLN A 619 6.60 -41.50 5.22
C GLN A 619 5.09 -41.26 5.26
N ASP A 620 4.67 -40.06 4.88
CA ASP A 620 3.26 -39.75 4.66
C ASP A 620 2.80 -40.25 3.27
N ILE A 621 1.50 -40.10 2.96
CA ILE A 621 0.91 -40.59 1.71
C ILE A 621 1.53 -39.97 0.44
N ASP A 622 2.10 -38.77 0.55
CA ASP A 622 2.83 -38.07 -0.50
C ASP A 622 4.30 -38.53 -0.63
N GLY A 623 4.79 -39.39 0.26
CA GLY A 623 6.18 -39.85 0.30
C GLY A 623 7.13 -38.89 1.04
N SER A 624 6.61 -37.80 1.63
CA SER A 624 7.40 -36.90 2.48
C SER A 624 7.63 -37.48 3.89
N PRO A 625 8.65 -37.04 4.63
CA PRO A 625 8.88 -37.48 6.01
C PRO A 625 7.67 -37.21 6.91
N PHE A 626 7.24 -38.21 7.68
CA PHE A 626 6.00 -38.11 8.46
C PHE A 626 6.11 -37.17 9.67
N LEU A 627 7.24 -37.21 10.40
CA LEU A 627 7.50 -36.48 11.65
C LEU A 627 7.77 -34.99 11.42
N PHE A 628 6.84 -34.30 10.79
CA PHE A 628 6.92 -32.85 10.54
C PHE A 628 7.04 -32.07 11.86
N ASP A 629 7.92 -31.07 11.90
CA ASP A 629 8.23 -30.20 13.06
C ASP A 629 8.88 -30.90 14.28
N VAL A 630 8.76 -32.23 14.39
CA VAL A 630 9.41 -33.04 15.44
C VAL A 630 10.78 -33.54 15.02
N TYR A 631 10.97 -33.81 13.72
CA TYR A 631 12.24 -34.22 13.15
C TYR A 631 12.76 -33.15 12.19
N ASP A 632 13.91 -32.57 12.51
CA ASP A 632 14.58 -31.59 11.66
C ASP A 632 15.48 -32.31 10.64
N LEU A 633 15.14 -32.15 9.36
CA LEU A 633 15.87 -32.75 8.23
C LEU A 633 17.26 -32.14 8.02
N GLU A 634 17.49 -30.89 8.43
CA GLU A 634 18.77 -30.20 8.26
C GLU A 634 19.77 -30.60 9.35
N THR A 635 19.31 -30.65 10.60
CA THR A 635 20.17 -31.00 11.74
C THR A 635 20.17 -32.50 12.05
N GLY A 636 19.20 -33.26 11.52
CA GLY A 636 19.02 -34.68 11.77
C GLY A 636 18.63 -35.02 13.21
N LYS A 637 18.15 -34.03 13.98
CA LYS A 637 17.78 -34.17 15.38
C LYS A 637 16.27 -34.27 15.56
N ILE A 638 15.88 -34.98 16.61
CA ILE A 638 14.49 -35.07 17.08
C ILE A 638 14.34 -34.08 18.24
N ASP A 639 13.30 -33.27 18.17
CA ASP A 639 12.96 -32.32 19.22
C ASP A 639 12.60 -33.05 20.53
N GLU A 640 13.09 -32.52 21.66
CA GLU A 640 12.98 -33.14 23.01
C GLU A 640 13.57 -34.57 23.15
N ASP A 641 14.52 -34.93 22.29
CA ASP A 641 15.24 -36.22 22.23
C ASP A 641 14.37 -37.47 21.94
N SER A 642 13.04 -37.42 22.13
CA SER A 642 12.12 -38.53 21.92
C SER A 642 10.65 -38.05 21.86
N PHE A 643 9.75 -38.92 21.40
CA PHE A 643 8.33 -38.60 21.22
C PHE A 643 7.40 -39.75 21.65
N ILE A 644 6.11 -39.43 21.80
CA ILE A 644 5.04 -40.36 22.14
C ILE A 644 4.01 -40.33 21.02
N ILE A 645 3.50 -41.48 20.57
CA ILE A 645 2.43 -41.57 19.58
C ILE A 645 1.14 -42.02 20.26
N GLY A 646 0.05 -41.29 20.03
CA GLY A 646 -1.30 -41.59 20.50
C GLY A 646 -2.34 -41.63 19.38
N ASP A 647 -3.47 -42.27 19.64
CA ASP A 647 -4.61 -42.31 18.71
C ASP A 647 -5.51 -41.09 18.90
N ILE A 648 -5.93 -40.46 17.79
CA ILE A 648 -6.89 -39.35 17.77
C ILE A 648 -8.20 -39.67 18.49
N LYS A 649 -8.58 -40.94 18.63
CA LYS A 649 -9.78 -41.35 19.37
C LYS A 649 -9.72 -41.09 20.89
N ASP A 650 -8.52 -40.92 21.44
CA ASP A 650 -8.28 -40.76 22.87
C ASP A 650 -7.98 -39.30 23.26
N PHE A 651 -7.86 -38.41 22.27
CA PHE A 651 -7.53 -36.99 22.46
C PHE A 651 -8.52 -36.09 21.70
N ASP A 652 -8.91 -34.98 22.31
CA ASP A 652 -9.81 -34.00 21.69
C ASP A 652 -9.02 -32.99 20.83
N TYR A 653 -9.53 -32.68 19.64
CA TYR A 653 -8.96 -31.73 18.68
C TYR A 653 -8.63 -30.37 19.28
N ASN A 654 -9.40 -29.92 20.27
CA ASN A 654 -9.20 -28.62 20.92
C ASN A 654 -7.92 -28.54 21.77
N PHE A 655 -7.32 -29.67 22.12
CA PHE A 655 -6.13 -29.73 22.97
C PHE A 655 -4.83 -29.99 22.20
N ILE A 656 -4.89 -30.14 20.88
CA ILE A 656 -3.77 -30.49 20.01
C ILE A 656 -3.58 -29.47 18.89
N SER A 657 -2.33 -29.13 18.59
CA SER A 657 -1.99 -28.26 17.45
C SER A 657 -1.90 -29.10 16.19
N ILE A 658 -2.91 -29.00 15.32
CA ILE A 658 -2.96 -29.76 14.08
C ILE A 658 -2.09 -29.10 13.02
N LEU A 659 -0.95 -29.68 12.66
CA LEU A 659 -0.03 -29.06 11.70
C LEU A 659 -0.25 -29.51 10.25
N LYS A 660 -0.79 -30.73 10.08
CA LYS A 660 -0.92 -31.37 8.77
C LYS A 660 -2.16 -32.26 8.73
N VAL A 661 -2.84 -32.28 7.59
CA VAL A 661 -3.98 -33.14 7.28
C VAL A 661 -3.71 -33.93 6.01
N SER A 662 -3.85 -35.26 6.06
CA SER A 662 -3.66 -36.16 4.92
C SER A 662 -5.00 -36.79 4.55
N ILE A 663 -5.37 -36.70 3.27
CA ILE A 663 -6.69 -37.09 2.74
C ILE A 663 -6.49 -38.04 1.56
N VAL A 664 -7.26 -39.13 1.54
CA VAL A 664 -7.40 -40.02 0.37
C VAL A 664 -8.75 -39.75 -0.28
N LEU A 665 -8.75 -39.61 -1.60
CA LEU A 665 -9.93 -39.25 -2.38
C LEU A 665 -10.65 -40.49 -2.92
N ARG A 666 -11.97 -40.38 -3.04
CA ARG A 666 -12.78 -41.41 -3.72
C ARG A 666 -12.50 -41.40 -5.22
N ASP A 667 -12.32 -42.58 -5.81
CA ASP A 667 -11.99 -42.76 -7.25
C ASP A 667 -12.90 -41.97 -8.22
N GLN A 668 -14.18 -41.80 -7.89
CA GLN A 668 -15.17 -41.12 -8.73
C GLN A 668 -14.90 -39.61 -8.92
N HIS A 669 -14.18 -38.97 -8.00
CA HIS A 669 -13.93 -37.53 -8.00
C HIS A 669 -12.52 -37.15 -8.50
N THR A 670 -11.75 -38.14 -8.96
CA THR A 670 -10.40 -37.93 -9.50
C THR A 670 -10.38 -37.15 -10.82
N GLN A 671 -11.52 -36.99 -11.50
CA GLN A 671 -11.64 -36.20 -12.72
C GLN A 671 -11.85 -34.70 -12.45
N ASP A 672 -12.37 -34.34 -11.26
CA ASP A 672 -12.69 -32.95 -10.86
C ASP A 672 -11.69 -32.37 -9.85
N LEU A 673 -10.47 -32.93 -9.79
CA LEU A 673 -9.41 -32.52 -8.86
C LEU A 673 -9.18 -31.01 -8.82
N ASN A 674 -9.21 -30.35 -9.96
CA ASN A 674 -9.00 -28.91 -10.04
C ASN A 674 -10.08 -28.12 -9.28
N GLN A 675 -11.34 -28.55 -9.37
CA GLN A 675 -12.43 -27.89 -8.67
C GLN A 675 -12.31 -28.07 -7.16
N ILE A 676 -11.92 -29.27 -6.71
CA ILE A 676 -11.73 -29.57 -5.29
C ILE A 676 -10.56 -28.77 -4.71
N ILE A 677 -9.44 -28.66 -5.45
CA ILE A 677 -8.29 -27.84 -5.02
C ILE A 677 -8.68 -26.37 -4.91
N GLU A 678 -9.41 -25.82 -5.89
CA GLU A 678 -9.87 -24.42 -5.82
C GLU A 678 -10.78 -24.16 -4.62
N GLU A 679 -11.70 -25.09 -4.34
CA GLU A 679 -12.61 -25.01 -3.20
C GLU A 679 -11.83 -25.05 -1.88
N VAL A 680 -10.96 -26.04 -1.69
CA VAL A 680 -10.11 -26.17 -0.50
C VAL A 680 -9.21 -24.96 -0.32
N GLN A 681 -8.53 -24.50 -1.37
CA GLN A 681 -7.66 -23.32 -1.30
C GLN A 681 -8.43 -22.05 -0.96
N SER A 682 -9.63 -21.86 -1.53
CA SER A 682 -10.46 -20.69 -1.24
C SER A 682 -10.90 -20.65 0.23
N PHE A 683 -11.11 -21.81 0.83
CA PHE A 683 -11.50 -21.93 2.24
C PHE A 683 -10.38 -21.54 3.20
N GLY A 684 -9.13 -21.91 2.89
CA GLY A 684 -7.97 -21.63 3.75
C GLY A 684 -7.30 -20.28 3.52
N LEU A 685 -7.76 -19.50 2.54
CA LEU A 685 -7.17 -18.22 2.16
C LEU A 685 -7.68 -17.10 3.07
N ASP A 686 -6.79 -16.46 3.81
CA ASP A 686 -7.08 -15.28 4.63
C ASP A 686 -5.93 -14.29 4.47
N PHE A 687 -6.21 -13.04 4.15
CA PHE A 687 -5.19 -12.01 4.01
C PHE A 687 -5.59 -10.77 4.79
N GLY A 688 -4.61 -10.13 5.42
CA GLY A 688 -4.83 -8.99 6.27
C GLY A 688 -3.55 -8.21 6.50
N GLU A 689 -3.68 -7.04 7.14
CA GLU A 689 -2.56 -6.18 7.46
C GLU A 689 -2.69 -5.70 8.90
N THR A 690 -1.58 -5.70 9.64
CA THR A 690 -1.44 -5.08 10.97
C THR A 690 -0.76 -3.72 10.83
N ASP A 691 -0.50 -3.02 11.94
CA ASP A 691 0.27 -1.77 11.91
C ASP A 691 1.74 -1.98 11.46
N GLU A 692 2.26 -3.22 11.49
CA GLU A 692 3.67 -3.55 11.29
C GLU A 692 3.95 -4.44 10.06
N TYR A 693 3.02 -5.30 9.67
CA TYR A 693 3.21 -6.24 8.56
C TYR A 693 1.92 -6.57 7.80
N SER A 694 2.06 -6.92 6.54
CA SER A 694 1.01 -7.60 5.76
C SER A 694 1.17 -9.11 5.90
N TYR A 695 0.06 -9.85 5.91
CA TYR A 695 0.09 -11.30 5.97
C TYR A 695 -0.91 -11.96 5.01
N ILE A 696 -0.53 -13.14 4.51
CA ILE A 696 -1.38 -14.03 3.73
C ILE A 696 -1.30 -15.41 4.35
N LYS A 697 -2.41 -15.95 4.83
CA LYS A 697 -2.59 -17.33 5.25
C LYS A 697 -3.25 -18.09 4.10
N THR A 698 -2.77 -19.28 3.81
CA THR A 698 -3.33 -20.15 2.77
C THR A 698 -3.07 -21.61 3.12
N PHE A 699 -3.83 -22.52 2.51
CA PHE A 699 -3.40 -23.92 2.43
C PHE A 699 -2.33 -24.10 1.35
N SER A 700 -1.25 -24.76 1.74
CA SER A 700 -0.24 -25.34 0.87
C SER A 700 -0.58 -26.81 0.70
N MET A 701 -0.88 -27.24 -0.52
CA MET A 701 -1.37 -28.59 -0.79
C MET A 701 -0.34 -29.38 -1.59
N GLN A 702 -0.09 -30.62 -1.20
CA GLN A 702 0.56 -31.63 -2.04
C GLN A 702 -0.53 -32.53 -2.61
N VAL A 703 -0.69 -32.48 -3.92
CA VAL A 703 -1.73 -33.18 -4.67
C VAL A 703 -1.13 -34.43 -5.29
N ILE A 704 -1.67 -35.59 -4.95
CA ILE A 704 -1.21 -36.88 -5.43
C ILE A 704 -2.17 -37.32 -6.53
N THR A 705 -1.64 -37.56 -7.73
CA THR A 705 -2.43 -38.07 -8.86
C THR A 705 -1.55 -38.93 -9.75
N GLN A 706 -2.03 -40.11 -10.14
CA GLN A 706 -1.34 -40.98 -11.11
C GLN A 706 0.15 -41.21 -10.76
N GLN A 707 0.43 -41.47 -9.48
CA GLN A 707 1.79 -41.69 -8.94
C GLN A 707 2.75 -40.51 -9.04
N THR A 708 2.24 -39.30 -9.22
CA THR A 708 3.03 -38.06 -9.17
C THR A 708 2.48 -37.13 -8.10
N VAL A 709 3.39 -36.41 -7.46
CA VAL A 709 3.06 -35.42 -6.43
C VAL A 709 3.25 -34.03 -7.01
N TYR A 710 2.22 -33.22 -6.93
CA TYR A 710 2.23 -31.83 -7.36
C TYR A 710 2.12 -30.92 -6.13
N SER A 711 3.05 -29.99 -5.97
CA SER A 711 2.87 -28.92 -5.01
C SER A 711 2.00 -27.82 -5.62
N VAL A 712 0.98 -27.42 -4.86
CA VAL A 712 0.07 -26.34 -5.21
C VAL A 712 0.14 -25.29 -4.11
N GLU A 713 0.73 -24.15 -4.43
CA GLU A 713 0.73 -22.97 -3.57
C GLU A 713 -0.13 -21.88 -4.19
N SER A 714 -1.06 -21.32 -3.41
CA SER A 714 -1.77 -20.11 -3.80
C SER A 714 -0.83 -18.91 -3.65
N THR A 715 -0.12 -18.57 -4.71
CA THR A 715 0.55 -17.27 -4.79
C THR A 715 -0.48 -16.24 -5.21
N THR A 716 -0.37 -15.00 -4.71
CA THR A 716 -1.14 -13.89 -5.28
C THR A 716 -0.94 -13.88 -6.79
N PRO A 717 -1.98 -13.64 -7.60
CA PRO A 717 -1.79 -13.38 -9.02
C PRO A 717 -0.96 -12.10 -9.09
N SER A 718 0.36 -12.25 -9.12
CA SER A 718 1.22 -11.18 -9.56
C SER A 718 0.71 -10.85 -10.94
N THR A 719 0.30 -9.60 -11.11
CA THR A 719 -0.01 -9.08 -12.44
C THR A 719 1.29 -9.21 -13.21
N PHE A 720 1.45 -10.30 -13.95
CA PHE A 720 2.54 -10.54 -14.86
C PHE A 720 2.39 -9.52 -15.98
N VAL A 721 2.83 -8.28 -15.72
CA VAL A 721 2.96 -7.25 -16.76
C VAL A 721 3.99 -7.70 -17.81
N PHE A 722 4.83 -8.68 -17.48
CA PHE A 722 5.80 -9.31 -18.35
C PHE A 722 5.88 -10.84 -18.11
N GLY A 723 4.91 -11.60 -18.62
CA GLY A 723 5.06 -13.05 -18.80
C GLY A 723 5.97 -13.39 -19.99
N GLU A 724 6.34 -14.67 -20.15
CA GLU A 724 7.30 -15.16 -21.16
C GLU A 724 6.82 -15.11 -22.63
N THR A 725 5.56 -14.72 -22.91
CA THR A 725 4.92 -14.94 -24.20
C THR A 725 4.72 -13.73 -25.15
N PRO A 726 4.69 -12.43 -24.77
CA PRO A 726 4.53 -11.34 -25.72
C PRO A 726 5.85 -10.78 -26.27
N ILE A 727 7.01 -11.27 -25.82
CA ILE A 727 8.33 -10.74 -26.25
C ILE A 727 8.51 -10.90 -27.75
N ILE A 728 8.11 -12.04 -28.33
CA ILE A 728 8.31 -12.33 -29.76
C ILE A 728 7.53 -11.34 -30.65
N PRO A 729 6.20 -11.15 -30.51
CA PRO A 729 5.47 -10.13 -31.27
C PRO A 729 6.01 -8.72 -31.11
N ILE A 730 6.40 -8.33 -29.88
CA ILE A 730 6.96 -7.00 -29.59
C ILE A 730 8.28 -6.80 -30.34
N VAL A 731 9.19 -7.78 -30.30
CA VAL A 731 10.47 -7.72 -31.01
C VAL A 731 10.26 -7.62 -32.51
N ILE A 732 9.35 -8.41 -33.08
CA ILE A 732 9.00 -8.35 -34.52
C ILE A 732 8.50 -6.95 -34.89
N ALA A 733 7.66 -6.35 -34.06
CA ALA A 733 7.12 -5.01 -34.29
C ALA A 733 8.19 -3.92 -34.24
N VAL A 734 9.08 -3.97 -33.24
CA VAL A 734 10.22 -3.05 -33.14
C VAL A 734 11.08 -3.15 -34.38
N LEU A 735 11.40 -4.36 -34.84
CA LEU A 735 12.18 -4.59 -36.05
C LEU A 735 11.46 -4.09 -37.32
N MET A 736 10.16 -4.32 -37.44
CA MET A 736 9.38 -3.87 -38.60
C MET A 736 9.29 -2.35 -38.67
N LEU A 737 9.06 -1.68 -37.54
CA LEU A 737 9.09 -0.23 -37.44
C LEU A 737 10.46 0.34 -37.73
N PHE A 738 11.49 -0.28 -37.16
CA PHE A 738 12.88 0.07 -37.44
C PHE A 738 13.17 0.05 -38.93
N VAL A 739 12.84 -1.03 -39.64
CA VAL A 739 13.07 -1.14 -41.09
C VAL A 739 12.32 -0.04 -41.86
N ASN A 740 11.06 0.22 -41.50
CA ASN A 740 10.25 1.23 -42.18
C ASN A 740 10.80 2.67 -41.96
N ILE A 741 11.07 3.05 -40.72
CA ILE A 741 11.56 4.39 -40.36
C ILE A 741 13.00 4.58 -40.85
N MET A 742 13.85 3.55 -40.77
CA MET A 742 15.22 3.63 -41.29
C MET A 742 15.22 3.89 -42.81
N GLY A 743 14.31 3.25 -43.55
CA GLY A 743 14.09 3.56 -44.96
C GLY A 743 13.73 5.03 -45.20
N THR A 744 12.91 5.63 -44.33
CA THR A 744 12.59 7.07 -44.43
C THR A 744 13.79 7.98 -44.16
N VAL A 745 14.67 7.65 -43.20
CA VAL A 745 15.88 8.45 -42.92
C VAL A 745 16.80 8.47 -44.13
N PHE A 746 16.98 7.32 -44.80
CA PHE A 746 17.81 7.23 -45.99
C PHE A 746 17.27 8.03 -47.18
N GLU A 747 15.95 8.00 -47.40
CA GLU A 747 15.29 8.81 -48.42
C GLU A 747 15.34 10.32 -48.14
N ARG A 748 15.48 10.72 -46.86
CA ARG A 748 15.39 12.12 -46.40
C ARG A 748 16.73 12.78 -46.12
N LYS A 749 17.83 12.18 -46.55
CA LYS A 749 19.18 12.73 -46.33
C LYS A 749 19.32 14.17 -46.84
N SER A 750 18.73 14.51 -47.98
CA SER A 750 18.76 15.87 -48.55
C SER A 750 17.96 16.85 -47.71
N GLU A 751 16.72 16.53 -47.34
CA GLU A 751 15.86 17.36 -46.49
C GLU A 751 16.50 17.64 -45.13
N ILE A 752 17.02 16.58 -44.49
CA ILE A 752 17.71 16.64 -43.20
C ILE A 752 18.93 17.57 -43.27
N ARG A 753 19.71 17.48 -44.36
CA ARG A 753 20.86 18.35 -44.60
C ARG A 753 20.43 19.81 -44.77
N THR A 754 19.36 20.08 -45.50
CA THR A 754 18.82 21.45 -45.67
C THR A 754 18.37 22.03 -44.33
N ILE A 755 17.66 21.26 -43.50
CA ILE A 755 17.21 21.69 -42.17
C ILE A 755 18.41 22.03 -41.27
N HIS A 756 19.49 21.25 -41.35
CA HIS A 756 20.73 21.57 -40.62
C HIS A 756 21.42 22.84 -41.13
N VAL A 757 21.50 23.02 -42.46
CA VAL A 757 22.12 24.21 -43.07
C VAL A 757 21.35 25.49 -42.71
N ILE A 758 20.04 25.40 -42.51
CA ILE A 758 19.20 26.51 -42.03
C ILE A 758 19.44 26.80 -40.52
N GLY A 759 20.24 25.98 -39.83
CA GLY A 759 20.67 26.22 -38.45
C GLY A 759 20.04 25.29 -37.42
N ALA A 760 19.31 24.23 -37.83
CA ALA A 760 18.80 23.26 -36.86
C ALA A 760 19.95 22.46 -36.23
N SER A 761 19.97 22.39 -34.89
CA SER A 761 20.93 21.54 -34.18
C SER A 761 20.69 20.06 -34.51
N PRO A 762 21.73 19.19 -34.49
CA PRO A 762 21.55 17.76 -34.70
C PRO A 762 20.51 17.15 -33.75
N LEU A 763 20.50 17.57 -32.48
CA LEU A 763 19.52 17.13 -31.49
C LEU A 763 18.08 17.46 -31.92
N ARG A 764 17.84 18.67 -32.46
CA ARG A 764 16.53 19.08 -32.96
C ARG A 764 16.05 18.18 -34.10
N ILE A 765 16.96 17.73 -34.97
CA ILE A 765 16.64 16.80 -36.07
C ILE A 765 16.29 15.42 -35.50
N GLY A 766 17.04 14.91 -34.51
CA GLY A 766 16.72 13.66 -33.84
C GLY A 766 15.35 13.67 -33.15
N LEU A 767 15.00 14.79 -32.50
CA LEU A 767 13.71 14.95 -31.81
C LEU A 767 12.50 14.93 -32.76
N ILE A 768 12.66 15.32 -34.03
CA ILE A 768 11.59 15.18 -35.04
C ILE A 768 11.21 13.70 -35.22
N PHE A 769 12.21 12.82 -35.38
CA PHE A 769 11.94 11.38 -35.55
C PHE A 769 11.38 10.71 -34.29
N ILE A 770 11.84 11.12 -33.11
CA ILE A 770 11.27 10.65 -31.83
C ILE A 770 9.80 11.08 -31.71
N THR A 771 9.48 12.32 -32.10
CA THR A 771 8.11 12.85 -32.08
C THR A 771 7.22 12.16 -33.11
N GLU A 772 7.73 11.84 -34.31
CA GLU A 772 7.03 10.98 -35.28
C GLU A 772 6.68 9.62 -34.65
N GLY A 773 7.63 9.01 -33.94
CA GLY A 773 7.41 7.76 -33.19
C GLY A 773 6.35 7.89 -32.09
N LEU A 774 6.36 8.99 -31.33
CA LEU A 774 5.38 9.25 -30.28
C LEU A 774 3.97 9.40 -30.87
N ILE A 775 3.81 10.13 -31.98
CA ILE A 775 2.52 10.27 -32.69
C ILE A 775 2.00 8.89 -33.13
N PHE A 776 2.88 8.06 -33.71
CA PHE A 776 2.53 6.69 -34.10
C PHE A 776 2.11 5.83 -32.90
N GLY A 777 2.82 5.93 -31.77
CA GLY A 777 2.53 5.19 -30.55
C GLY A 777 1.19 5.57 -29.95
N VAL A 778 0.86 6.86 -29.89
CA VAL A 778 -0.43 7.32 -29.33
C VAL A 778 -1.61 6.98 -30.25
N ILE A 779 -1.51 7.27 -31.55
CA ILE A 779 -2.59 6.95 -32.50
C ILE A 779 -2.76 5.42 -32.58
N GLY A 780 -1.65 4.68 -32.69
CA GLY A 780 -1.65 3.23 -32.76
C GLY A 780 -2.21 2.60 -31.48
N GLY A 781 -1.79 3.06 -30.30
CA GLY A 781 -2.23 2.51 -29.02
C GLY A 781 -3.74 2.65 -28.78
N VAL A 782 -4.32 3.81 -29.12
CA VAL A 782 -5.78 4.02 -28.98
C VAL A 782 -6.56 3.11 -29.93
N PHE A 783 -6.17 3.03 -31.21
CA PHE A 783 -6.83 2.12 -32.15
C PHE A 783 -6.64 0.65 -31.77
N SER A 784 -5.47 0.27 -31.26
CA SER A 784 -5.18 -1.11 -30.83
C SER A 784 -6.11 -1.58 -29.72
N TYR A 785 -6.40 -0.72 -28.75
CA TYR A 785 -7.35 -1.05 -27.70
C TYR A 785 -8.75 -1.31 -28.27
N VAL A 786 -9.22 -0.49 -29.22
CA VAL A 786 -10.53 -0.66 -29.86
C VAL A 786 -10.59 -1.98 -30.63
N PHE A 787 -9.58 -2.28 -31.45
CA PHE A 787 -9.53 -3.53 -32.21
C PHE A 787 -9.32 -4.75 -31.31
N GLY A 788 -8.52 -4.64 -30.25
CA GLY A 788 -8.32 -5.72 -29.26
C GLY A 788 -9.58 -6.00 -28.46
N PHE A 789 -10.31 -4.95 -28.05
CA PHE A 789 -11.62 -5.11 -27.40
C PHE A 789 -12.60 -5.86 -28.31
N LEU A 790 -12.69 -5.47 -29.60
CA LEU A 790 -13.53 -6.17 -30.57
C LEU A 790 -13.10 -7.63 -30.78
N ALA A 791 -11.80 -7.90 -30.86
CA ALA A 791 -11.26 -9.25 -31.01
C ALA A 791 -11.60 -10.14 -29.80
N VAL A 792 -11.43 -9.64 -28.57
CA VAL A 792 -11.78 -10.40 -27.37
C VAL A 792 -13.29 -10.61 -27.29
N GLN A 793 -14.10 -9.60 -27.60
CA GLN A 793 -15.55 -9.72 -27.57
C GLN A 793 -16.08 -10.75 -28.57
N THR A 794 -15.55 -10.75 -29.80
CA THR A 794 -15.92 -11.74 -30.84
C THR A 794 -15.45 -13.14 -30.49
N THR A 795 -14.24 -13.29 -29.91
CA THR A 795 -13.72 -14.59 -29.46
C THR A 795 -14.56 -15.16 -28.32
N ASN A 796 -14.94 -14.33 -27.35
CA ASN A 796 -15.78 -14.73 -26.22
C ASN A 796 -17.18 -15.17 -26.68
N MET A 797 -17.75 -14.54 -27.71
CA MET A 797 -19.01 -14.97 -28.32
C MET A 797 -18.88 -16.32 -29.03
N ALA A 798 -17.70 -16.62 -29.60
CA ALA A 798 -17.46 -17.86 -30.33
C ALA A 798 -17.11 -19.05 -29.41
N LEU A 799 -16.43 -18.81 -28.28
CA LEU A 799 -15.89 -19.84 -27.38
C LEU A 799 -16.13 -19.48 -25.89
N PRO A 800 -17.39 -19.49 -25.41
CA PRO A 800 -17.75 -19.05 -24.06
C PRO A 800 -17.14 -19.90 -22.92
N ASP A 801 -16.88 -21.20 -23.15
CA ASP A 801 -16.39 -22.11 -22.11
C ASP A 801 -14.87 -22.08 -21.91
N LEU A 802 -14.11 -21.52 -22.87
CA LEU A 802 -12.64 -21.56 -22.89
C LEU A 802 -11.98 -20.22 -22.55
N VAL A 803 -12.73 -19.11 -22.68
CA VAL A 803 -12.19 -17.75 -22.57
C VAL A 803 -12.92 -17.00 -21.47
N SER A 804 -12.21 -16.62 -20.40
CA SER A 804 -12.77 -15.70 -19.41
C SER A 804 -12.58 -14.25 -19.86
N LYS A 805 -13.63 -13.44 -19.74
CA LYS A 805 -13.59 -12.01 -20.07
C LYS A 805 -12.90 -11.20 -18.97
N ASN A 806 -11.57 -11.23 -18.90
CA ASN A 806 -10.77 -10.37 -18.03
C ASN A 806 -10.48 -8.98 -18.64
N ILE A 807 -11.48 -8.37 -19.29
CA ILE A 807 -11.37 -7.02 -19.87
C ILE A 807 -11.70 -5.93 -18.82
N ILE A 808 -12.02 -6.34 -17.59
CA ILE A 808 -12.55 -5.47 -16.54
C ILE A 808 -11.36 -4.80 -15.83
N GLY A 809 -10.95 -3.62 -16.34
CA GLY A 809 -9.96 -2.75 -15.70
C GLY A 809 -9.29 -1.75 -16.66
N GLY A 810 -8.41 -0.91 -16.12
CA GLY A 810 -7.51 -0.06 -16.92
C GLY A 810 -6.27 -0.78 -17.44
N ALA A 811 -5.98 -1.97 -16.92
CA ALA A 811 -4.77 -2.74 -17.24
C ALA A 811 -4.67 -3.10 -18.73
N PRO A 812 -5.71 -3.60 -19.43
CA PRO A 812 -5.60 -3.91 -20.86
C PRO A 812 -5.23 -2.69 -21.70
N PHE A 813 -5.86 -1.53 -21.43
CA PHE A 813 -5.55 -0.27 -22.10
C PHE A 813 -4.10 0.18 -21.80
N ALA A 814 -3.69 0.12 -20.53
CA ALA A 814 -2.34 0.50 -20.11
C ALA A 814 -1.30 -0.35 -20.82
N VAL A 815 -1.53 -1.66 -20.96
CA VAL A 815 -0.61 -2.55 -21.67
C VAL A 815 -0.60 -2.25 -23.17
N THR A 816 -1.75 -2.12 -23.84
CA THR A 816 -1.77 -1.79 -25.28
C THR A 816 -1.11 -0.46 -25.57
N PHE A 817 -1.41 0.54 -24.75
CA PHE A 817 -0.85 1.87 -24.92
C PHE A 817 0.66 1.86 -24.67
N SER A 818 1.11 1.24 -23.58
CA SER A 818 2.54 1.14 -23.26
C SER A 818 3.31 0.36 -24.31
N THR A 819 2.77 -0.75 -24.80
CA THR A 819 3.40 -1.54 -25.87
C THR A 819 3.47 -0.75 -27.18
N ALA A 820 2.41 -0.04 -27.56
CA ALA A 820 2.41 0.79 -28.78
C ALA A 820 3.44 1.94 -28.69
N VAL A 821 3.52 2.62 -27.56
CA VAL A 821 4.47 3.72 -27.33
C VAL A 821 5.90 3.21 -27.21
N LEU A 822 6.15 2.12 -26.48
CA LEU A 822 7.48 1.52 -26.35
C LEU A 822 7.99 1.02 -27.70
N THR A 823 7.18 0.28 -28.44
CA THR A 823 7.57 -0.25 -29.76
C THR A 823 7.85 0.88 -30.75
N SER A 824 7.04 1.94 -30.76
CA SER A 824 7.25 3.09 -31.64
C SER A 824 8.50 3.89 -31.28
N LEU A 825 8.76 4.11 -29.98
CA LEU A 825 9.95 4.83 -29.52
C LEU A 825 11.23 4.03 -29.79
N LEU A 826 11.26 2.74 -29.48
CA LEU A 826 12.40 1.87 -29.75
C LEU A 826 12.69 1.77 -31.24
N GLY A 827 11.65 1.66 -32.07
CA GLY A 827 11.77 1.68 -33.54
C GLY A 827 12.33 2.98 -34.09
N CYS A 828 12.02 4.13 -33.46
CA CYS A 828 12.52 5.45 -33.87
C CYS A 828 13.90 5.83 -33.29
N LEU A 829 14.33 5.22 -32.18
CA LEU A 829 15.51 5.66 -31.43
C LEU A 829 16.80 5.56 -32.25
N TYR A 830 17.00 4.42 -32.92
CA TYR A 830 18.18 4.22 -33.77
C TYR A 830 18.14 5.08 -35.04
N PRO A 831 17.03 5.14 -35.81
CA PRO A 831 16.91 6.07 -36.93
C PRO A 831 17.16 7.53 -36.55
N ALA A 832 16.70 7.99 -35.37
CA ALA A 832 16.99 9.34 -34.87
C ALA A 832 18.50 9.57 -34.65
N ILE A 833 19.20 8.60 -34.07
CA ILE A 833 20.67 8.66 -33.93
C ILE A 833 21.35 8.70 -35.30
N GLN A 834 20.86 7.92 -36.25
CA GLN A 834 21.41 7.90 -37.60
C GLN A 834 21.14 9.21 -38.37
N SER A 835 19.97 9.83 -38.21
CA SER A 835 19.71 11.14 -38.82
C SER A 835 20.67 12.21 -38.29
N MET A 836 21.05 12.14 -37.02
CA MET A 836 22.06 13.04 -36.44
C MET A 836 23.45 12.79 -37.04
N LYS A 837 23.82 11.52 -37.28
CA LYS A 837 25.11 11.17 -37.90
C LYS A 837 25.19 11.58 -39.37
N VAL A 838 24.10 11.53 -40.12
CA VAL A 838 24.02 12.00 -41.51
C VAL A 838 24.36 13.49 -41.62
N VAL A 839 23.99 14.26 -40.62
CA VAL A 839 24.15 15.72 -40.56
C VAL A 839 25.57 16.13 -40.21
N VAL A 840 26.25 15.34 -39.36
CA VAL A 840 27.64 15.58 -38.93
C VAL A 840 28.54 14.45 -39.44
N PRO A 841 28.82 14.38 -40.75
CA PRO A 841 29.51 13.25 -41.37
C PRO A 841 30.96 13.06 -40.90
N SER A 842 31.56 14.09 -40.28
CA SER A 842 32.98 14.08 -39.88
C SER A 842 33.27 13.46 -38.51
N GLY A 843 32.31 12.82 -37.83
CA GLY A 843 32.54 12.20 -36.51
C GLY A 843 32.98 13.17 -35.40
N ARG A 844 32.84 14.48 -35.64
CA ARG A 844 33.38 15.57 -34.79
C ARG A 844 32.72 15.73 -33.42
N MET A 845 31.72 14.92 -33.08
CA MET A 845 31.11 14.93 -31.75
C MET A 845 32.08 14.46 -30.64
N ARG A 846 33.16 13.74 -30.99
CA ARG A 846 34.14 13.19 -30.02
C ARG A 846 35.55 13.80 -30.11
N HIS A 847 35.85 14.62 -31.12
CA HIS A 847 37.23 14.97 -31.51
C HIS A 847 37.55 16.47 -31.55
N GLN A 848 36.84 17.34 -30.82
CA GLN A 848 37.21 18.76 -30.74
C GLN A 848 38.54 19.03 -29.97
N LEU A 849 39.10 18.05 -29.25
CA LEU A 849 40.25 18.26 -28.37
C LEU A 849 41.63 18.01 -29.02
N LYS A 850 41.73 17.23 -30.11
CA LYS A 850 43.03 16.86 -30.72
C LYS A 850 43.46 17.74 -31.91
N ASP A 851 42.54 18.45 -32.56
CA ASP A 851 42.84 19.18 -33.80
C ASP A 851 43.34 20.63 -33.56
N ILE A 852 43.44 21.07 -32.30
CA ILE A 852 43.81 22.45 -31.93
C ILE A 852 45.33 22.60 -31.71
N ILE A 853 46.05 21.50 -31.43
CA ILE A 853 47.45 21.48 -31.03
C ILE A 853 48.27 20.55 -31.94
N GLU A 854 49.35 21.07 -32.51
CA GLU A 854 50.42 20.24 -33.09
C GLU A 854 51.55 20.08 -32.06
N LEU A 855 51.65 18.91 -31.44
CA LEU A 855 52.76 18.56 -30.54
C LEU A 855 54.01 18.27 -31.37
N HIS A 856 55.02 19.12 -31.25
CA HIS A 856 56.40 18.85 -31.69
C HIS A 856 57.21 18.39 -30.48
N ASP A 857 58.35 17.72 -30.69
CA ASP A 857 59.10 17.02 -29.64
C ASP A 857 59.36 17.86 -28.38
N GLN A 858 59.59 19.18 -28.54
CA GLN A 858 59.90 20.11 -27.44
C GLN A 858 58.87 21.25 -27.25
N THR A 859 57.90 21.42 -28.17
CA THR A 859 56.97 22.56 -28.17
C THR A 859 55.60 22.16 -28.70
N ALA A 860 54.55 22.85 -28.27
CA ALA A 860 53.19 22.67 -28.77
C ALA A 860 52.75 23.95 -29.49
N CYS A 861 52.36 23.82 -30.75
CA CYS A 861 51.88 24.94 -31.55
C CYS A 861 50.35 24.99 -31.50
N LEU A 862 49.82 26.09 -30.95
CA LEU A 862 48.39 26.41 -30.92
C LEU A 862 48.04 27.28 -32.13
N LYS A 863 47.21 26.75 -33.03
CA LYS A 863 46.72 27.50 -34.20
C LYS A 863 45.56 28.41 -33.79
N VAL A 864 45.81 29.72 -33.71
CA VAL A 864 44.79 30.74 -33.48
C VAL A 864 44.53 31.49 -34.79
N PRO A 865 43.34 31.37 -35.41
CA PRO A 865 43.04 32.01 -36.70
C PRO A 865 42.67 33.49 -36.50
N ILE A 866 43.61 34.29 -35.99
CA ILE A 866 43.41 35.72 -35.75
C ILE A 866 44.59 36.52 -36.33
N ARG A 867 44.27 37.69 -36.88
CA ARG A 867 45.23 38.62 -37.48
C ARG A 867 45.25 39.90 -36.64
N ILE A 868 46.44 40.33 -36.22
CA ILE A 868 46.64 41.56 -35.42
C ILE A 868 47.43 42.57 -36.24
N GLU A 869 46.84 43.71 -36.55
CA GLU A 869 47.53 44.78 -37.27
C GLU A 869 48.60 45.48 -36.41
N GLU A 870 49.61 46.09 -37.03
CA GLU A 870 50.68 46.80 -36.29
C GLU A 870 50.15 47.89 -35.36
N SER A 871 49.03 48.53 -35.73
CA SER A 871 48.33 49.53 -34.92
C SER A 871 47.64 48.95 -33.68
N GLU A 872 47.29 47.66 -33.70
CA GLU A 872 46.56 46.94 -32.65
C GLU A 872 47.49 46.33 -31.59
N ILE A 873 48.80 46.26 -31.86
CA ILE A 873 49.79 45.59 -30.99
C ILE A 873 49.78 46.19 -29.57
N ARG A 874 49.72 47.52 -29.43
CA ARG A 874 49.65 48.18 -28.11
C ARG A 874 48.32 47.93 -27.38
N LYS A 875 47.21 47.74 -28.11
CA LYS A 875 45.92 47.40 -27.50
C LYS A 875 45.92 45.95 -27.03
N PHE A 876 46.50 45.06 -27.82
CA PHE A 876 46.64 43.64 -27.51
C PHE A 876 47.56 43.42 -26.29
N GLU A 877 48.64 44.19 -26.19
CA GLU A 877 49.51 44.22 -25.01
C GLU A 877 48.72 44.55 -23.74
N ARG A 878 47.96 45.65 -23.75
CA ARG A 878 47.11 46.05 -22.61
C ARG A 878 46.04 45.01 -22.29
N TYR A 879 45.50 44.34 -23.31
CA TYR A 879 44.55 43.24 -23.12
C TYR A 879 45.20 42.06 -22.38
N LEU A 880 46.42 41.66 -22.75
CA LEU A 880 47.16 40.58 -22.07
C LEU A 880 47.55 40.96 -20.63
N GLU A 881 47.91 42.22 -20.37
CA GLU A 881 48.15 42.72 -19.00
C GLU A 881 46.89 42.63 -18.13
N ASN A 882 45.75 43.10 -18.66
CA ASN A 882 44.46 43.01 -17.97
C ASN A 882 44.07 41.54 -17.72
N LEU A 883 44.28 40.67 -18.70
CA LEU A 883 43.99 39.24 -18.61
C LEU A 883 44.83 38.57 -17.51
N SER A 884 46.10 38.95 -17.34
CA SER A 884 46.93 38.43 -16.24
C SER A 884 46.36 38.79 -14.86
N THR A 885 45.73 39.96 -14.73
CA THR A 885 45.11 40.43 -13.49
C THR A 885 43.74 39.77 -13.26
N GLU A 886 42.94 39.65 -14.32
CA GLU A 886 41.62 39.01 -14.32
C GLU A 886 41.73 37.54 -13.90
N VAL A 887 42.66 36.79 -14.49
CA VAL A 887 42.82 35.36 -14.21
C VAL A 887 43.25 35.12 -12.77
N LYS A 888 44.11 35.98 -12.22
CA LYS A 888 44.52 35.93 -10.81
C LYS A 888 43.35 36.13 -9.82
N MET A 889 42.30 36.85 -10.22
CA MET A 889 41.10 37.06 -9.38
C MET A 889 40.02 36.00 -9.59
N LEU A 890 39.80 35.54 -10.82
CA LEU A 890 38.69 34.64 -11.17
C LEU A 890 39.03 33.15 -11.02
N TYR A 891 40.29 32.74 -11.19
CA TYR A 891 40.67 31.33 -11.22
C TYR A 891 41.64 30.99 -10.08
N LYS A 892 41.14 30.25 -9.09
CA LYS A 892 41.95 29.85 -7.90
C LYS A 892 43.06 28.83 -8.21
N PHE A 893 42.98 28.17 -9.37
CA PHE A 893 43.86 27.06 -9.77
C PHE A 893 44.78 27.40 -10.95
N MET A 894 44.74 28.64 -11.47
CA MET A 894 45.55 29.09 -12.59
C MET A 894 46.11 30.48 -12.30
N SER A 895 47.40 30.69 -12.54
CA SER A 895 48.00 32.02 -12.46
C SER A 895 48.83 32.32 -13.70
N ILE A 896 48.78 33.58 -14.13
CA ILE A 896 49.43 34.05 -15.35
C ILE A 896 50.38 35.18 -14.96
N SER A 897 51.63 35.12 -15.40
CA SER A 897 52.59 36.20 -15.18
C SER A 897 52.25 37.43 -16.02
N SER A 898 52.66 38.62 -15.57
CA SER A 898 52.65 39.80 -16.44
C SER A 898 53.43 39.52 -17.73
N PRO A 899 52.92 39.92 -18.91
CA PRO A 899 53.59 39.66 -20.18
C PRO A 899 54.96 40.35 -20.23
N CYS A 900 55.99 39.61 -20.62
CA CYS A 900 57.31 40.16 -20.90
C CYS A 900 57.50 40.28 -22.41
N ILE A 901 57.75 41.50 -22.87
CA ILE A 901 57.97 41.79 -24.28
C ILE A 901 59.42 41.50 -24.63
N LYS A 902 59.61 40.70 -25.68
CA LYS A 902 60.92 40.50 -26.31
C LYS A 902 60.77 40.71 -27.80
N GLU A 903 61.83 41.16 -28.43
CA GLU A 903 61.92 41.18 -29.87
C GLU A 903 62.60 39.89 -30.32
N ILE A 904 61.86 39.05 -31.05
CA ILE A 904 62.36 37.78 -31.57
C ILE A 904 62.34 37.89 -33.09
N ASN A 905 63.51 37.80 -33.73
CA ASN A 905 63.68 37.94 -35.18
C ASN A 905 63.10 39.25 -35.76
N GLY A 906 63.27 40.39 -35.06
CA GLY A 906 62.80 41.71 -35.51
C GLY A 906 61.28 41.92 -35.44
N ARG A 907 60.57 41.11 -34.63
CA ARG A 907 59.12 41.20 -34.42
C ARG A 907 58.77 41.13 -32.94
N PRO A 908 57.67 41.78 -32.52
CA PRO A 908 57.21 41.73 -31.14
C PRO A 908 56.72 40.33 -30.78
N ALA A 909 57.28 39.78 -29.69
CA ALA A 909 56.88 38.53 -29.09
C ALA A 909 56.49 38.76 -27.63
N PHE A 910 55.32 38.28 -27.24
CA PHE A 910 54.82 38.34 -25.87
C PHE A 910 55.08 37.01 -25.19
N SER A 911 55.88 37.02 -24.13
CA SER A 911 56.17 35.82 -23.34
C SER A 911 55.43 35.87 -22.00
N ILE A 912 54.68 34.82 -21.71
CA ILE A 912 53.85 34.68 -20.52
C ILE A 912 54.12 33.32 -19.89
N ILE A 913 54.26 33.27 -18.57
CA ILE A 913 54.34 32.02 -17.82
C ILE A 913 52.95 31.74 -17.22
N VAL A 914 52.42 30.55 -17.48
CA VAL A 914 51.15 30.09 -16.94
C VAL A 914 51.40 28.92 -15.99
N ASP A 915 51.07 29.12 -14.72
CA ASP A 915 51.15 28.08 -13.69
C ASP A 915 49.75 27.53 -13.44
N MET A 916 49.57 26.21 -13.62
CA MET A 916 48.30 25.52 -13.36
C MET A 916 48.45 24.53 -12.21
N SER A 917 47.58 24.66 -11.21
CA SER A 917 47.55 23.78 -10.03
C SER A 917 46.68 22.55 -10.31
N VAL A 918 47.26 21.37 -10.07
CA VAL A 918 46.63 20.07 -10.25
C VAL A 918 46.30 19.49 -8.88
N LYS A 919 45.00 19.30 -8.59
CA LYS A 919 44.50 18.71 -7.34
C LYS A 919 45.05 19.37 -6.06
N GLY A 920 45.48 20.63 -6.12
CA GLY A 920 45.94 21.43 -4.97
C GLY A 920 47.35 21.16 -4.46
N TYR A 921 48.13 20.24 -5.06
CA TYR A 921 49.46 19.88 -4.54
C TYR A 921 50.61 19.97 -5.56
N GLU A 922 50.35 19.81 -6.86
CA GLU A 922 51.38 19.88 -7.90
C GLU A 922 51.08 21.02 -8.88
N THR A 923 52.09 21.78 -9.29
CA THR A 923 51.95 22.88 -10.26
C THR A 923 52.65 22.54 -11.57
N ALA A 924 51.92 22.57 -12.68
CA ALA A 924 52.48 22.50 -14.03
C ALA A 924 52.71 23.93 -14.54
N SER A 925 53.96 24.26 -14.84
CA SER A 925 54.36 25.56 -15.35
C SER A 925 54.58 25.50 -16.86
N PHE A 926 53.94 26.38 -17.61
CA PHE A 926 54.06 26.48 -19.06
C PHE A 926 54.60 27.84 -19.46
N LEU A 927 55.58 27.88 -20.35
CA LEU A 927 55.98 29.08 -21.06
C LEU A 927 55.14 29.20 -22.34
N VAL A 928 54.35 30.26 -22.44
CA VAL A 928 53.54 30.59 -23.61
C VAL A 928 54.18 31.78 -24.32
N GLU A 929 54.65 31.56 -25.54
CA GLU A 929 55.18 32.63 -26.41
C GLU A 929 54.17 32.91 -27.51
N ILE A 930 53.68 34.15 -27.56
CA ILE A 930 52.74 34.65 -28.56
C ILE A 930 53.54 35.53 -29.51
N ILE A 931 53.82 35.02 -30.71
CA ILE A 931 54.64 35.70 -31.72
C ILE A 931 53.72 36.17 -32.85
N VAL A 932 53.87 37.44 -33.25
CA VAL A 932 53.23 37.95 -34.47
C VAL A 932 54.06 37.47 -35.67
N ALA A 933 53.55 36.44 -36.36
CA ALA A 933 54.18 35.80 -37.50
C ALA A 933 54.00 36.61 -38.80
N ALA A 934 54.52 36.09 -39.91
CA ALA A 934 54.46 36.80 -41.20
C ALA A 934 52.98 36.95 -41.62
N GLU A 935 52.66 38.04 -42.32
CA GLU A 935 51.28 38.40 -42.69
C GLU A 935 50.36 38.79 -41.52
N ASN A 936 50.88 39.14 -40.34
CA ASN A 936 50.13 39.54 -39.14
C ASN A 936 49.34 38.41 -38.45
N ASN A 937 49.61 37.14 -38.77
CA ASN A 937 48.99 36.01 -38.08
C ASN A 937 49.64 35.75 -36.72
N LEU A 938 48.84 35.41 -35.71
CA LEU A 938 49.37 35.02 -34.40
C LEU A 938 49.78 33.54 -34.38
N SER A 939 51.04 33.28 -34.04
CA SER A 939 51.52 31.94 -33.69
C SER A 939 51.73 31.86 -32.18
N VAL A 940 51.03 30.94 -31.52
CA VAL A 940 51.15 30.70 -30.08
C VAL A 940 51.89 29.39 -29.85
N THR A 941 53.05 29.44 -29.21
CA THR A 941 53.84 28.28 -28.85
C THR A 941 53.81 28.06 -27.34
N ILE A 942 53.63 26.82 -26.91
CA ILE A 942 53.54 26.41 -25.51
C ILE A 942 54.69 25.44 -25.22
N GLN A 943 55.47 25.71 -24.17
CA GLN A 943 56.63 24.90 -23.78
C GLN A 943 56.55 24.53 -22.28
N PRO A 944 56.85 23.29 -21.89
CA PRO A 944 56.85 22.88 -20.48
C PRO A 944 58.09 23.39 -19.72
N LEU A 945 57.88 23.89 -18.50
CA LEU A 945 58.91 24.35 -17.58
C LEU A 945 59.04 23.39 -16.38
N ASP A 946 60.27 23.16 -15.91
CA ASP A 946 60.51 22.38 -14.68
C ASP A 946 60.19 23.20 -13.42
N ALA A 947 60.21 22.59 -12.23
CA ALA A 947 59.97 23.23 -10.93
C ALA A 947 60.93 24.41 -10.64
N LYS A 948 62.09 24.47 -11.31
CA LYS A 948 63.04 25.59 -11.27
C LYS A 948 62.82 26.64 -12.38
N ARG A 949 61.71 26.56 -13.12
CA ARG A 949 61.34 27.39 -14.28
C ARG A 949 62.36 27.39 -15.42
N VAL A 950 63.01 26.25 -15.64
CA VAL A 950 63.94 26.02 -16.75
C VAL A 950 63.21 25.24 -17.85
N LYS A 951 63.47 25.57 -19.12
CA LYS A 951 62.89 24.88 -20.29
C LYS A 951 63.24 23.39 -20.24
N THR A 952 62.24 22.53 -20.43
CA THR A 952 62.44 21.07 -20.45
C THR A 952 62.37 20.54 -21.88
N GLU A 953 63.21 19.54 -22.18
CA GLU A 953 63.22 18.89 -23.49
C GLU A 953 62.13 17.80 -23.64
N ARG A 954 61.43 17.42 -22.55
CA ARG A 954 60.41 16.37 -22.57
C ARG A 954 59.15 16.77 -21.80
N TRP A 955 58.00 16.51 -22.40
CA TRP A 955 56.69 16.68 -21.77
C TRP A 955 56.46 15.66 -20.65
N SER A 956 56.40 16.11 -19.40
CA SER A 956 56.00 15.25 -18.27
C SER A 956 54.52 14.87 -18.36
N ARG A 957 54.10 13.82 -17.64
CA ARG A 957 52.70 13.36 -17.62
C ARG A 957 51.74 14.47 -17.19
N ILE A 958 52.12 15.22 -16.16
CA ILE A 958 51.34 16.35 -15.63
C ILE A 958 51.16 17.44 -16.70
N HIS A 959 52.21 17.75 -17.48
CA HIS A 959 52.09 18.73 -18.57
C HIS A 959 51.17 18.24 -19.70
N LYS A 960 51.22 16.96 -20.06
CA LYS A 960 50.37 16.36 -21.10
C LYS A 960 48.89 16.34 -20.72
N ASP A 961 48.57 16.09 -19.46
CA ASP A 961 47.19 16.04 -18.99
C ASP A 961 46.54 17.44 -19.01
N ASN A 962 47.34 18.48 -18.79
CA ASN A 962 46.91 19.87 -18.61
C ASN A 962 46.96 20.73 -19.88
N ILE A 963 47.74 20.34 -20.89
CA ILE A 963 47.93 21.16 -22.10
C ILE A 963 46.61 21.45 -22.85
N ASN A 964 45.67 20.50 -22.83
CA ASN A 964 44.39 20.65 -23.52
C ASN A 964 43.55 21.77 -22.91
N GLU A 965 43.44 21.81 -21.59
CA GLU A 965 42.68 22.82 -20.85
C GLU A 965 43.32 24.21 -21.01
N LEU A 966 44.65 24.29 -20.90
CA LEU A 966 45.39 25.53 -21.16
C LEU A 966 45.18 26.04 -22.59
N SER A 967 45.26 25.15 -23.58
CA SER A 967 45.11 25.54 -24.99
C SER A 967 43.71 26.07 -25.31
N GLN A 968 42.67 25.48 -24.70
CA GLN A 968 41.29 25.92 -24.85
C GLN A 968 41.11 27.30 -24.23
N PHE A 969 41.59 27.47 -23.00
CA PHE A 969 41.56 28.74 -22.29
C PHE A 969 42.25 29.86 -23.09
N LEU A 970 43.49 29.62 -23.54
CA LEU A 970 44.23 30.60 -24.33
C LEU A 970 43.55 30.92 -25.65
N ARG A 971 43.03 29.92 -26.36
CA ARG A 971 42.35 30.12 -27.64
C ARG A 971 41.07 30.95 -27.49
N GLU A 972 40.26 30.63 -26.49
CA GLU A 972 39.02 31.36 -26.20
C GLU A 972 39.31 32.83 -25.88
N LYS A 973 40.26 33.08 -24.96
CA LYS A 973 40.62 34.43 -24.55
C LYS A 973 41.30 35.25 -25.65
N ILE A 974 42.21 34.66 -26.42
CA ILE A 974 42.82 35.38 -27.54
C ILE A 974 41.78 35.73 -28.62
N LEU A 975 40.78 34.88 -28.86
CA LEU A 975 39.68 35.18 -29.78
C LEU A 975 38.74 36.28 -29.25
N GLU A 976 38.57 36.36 -27.92
CA GLU A 976 37.75 37.38 -27.25
C GLU A 976 38.25 38.81 -27.52
N PHE A 977 39.56 39.01 -27.72
CA PHE A 977 40.15 40.32 -28.05
C PHE A 977 39.43 41.03 -29.23
N LYS A 978 39.19 40.34 -30.36
CA LYS A 978 38.49 40.91 -31.53
C LYS A 978 36.99 41.12 -31.28
N ILE A 979 36.39 40.36 -30.36
CA ILE A 979 34.97 40.51 -29.99
C ILE A 979 34.80 41.78 -29.14
N CYS A 980 35.68 41.99 -28.15
CA CYS A 980 35.68 43.19 -27.31
C CYS A 980 35.95 44.46 -28.11
N GLU A 981 36.84 44.43 -29.10
CA GLU A 981 37.10 45.59 -29.97
C GLU A 981 35.87 45.98 -30.82
N LYS A 982 35.08 44.99 -31.29
CA LYS A 982 33.83 45.25 -32.02
C LYS A 982 32.74 45.92 -31.17
N ILE A 983 32.77 45.71 -29.86
CA ILE A 983 31.78 46.26 -28.93
C ILE A 983 32.09 47.74 -28.62
N GLU A 984 33.36 48.15 -28.62
CA GLU A 984 33.76 49.56 -28.42
C GLU A 984 33.45 50.48 -29.63
N ILE A 985 33.12 49.93 -30.81
CA ILE A 985 32.87 50.71 -32.05
C ILE A 985 31.37 51.08 -32.22
N LEU A 986 30.47 50.62 -31.35
CA LEU A 986 29.06 51.02 -31.39
C LEU A 986 28.84 52.32 -30.58
N PRO A 987 28.45 53.46 -31.18
CA PRO A 987 28.13 54.65 -30.40
C PRO A 987 26.88 54.37 -29.55
N SER A 988 27.07 54.43 -28.23
CA SER A 988 26.03 54.45 -27.22
C SER A 988 25.12 55.66 -27.45
N ASN A 989 24.01 55.44 -28.14
CA ASN A 989 22.88 56.36 -28.15
C ASN A 989 21.60 55.56 -28.19
N LYS A 990 21.11 55.19 -27.01
CA LYS A 990 19.68 55.01 -26.71
C LYS A 990 19.51 54.85 -25.20
N GLU A 991 18.95 55.90 -24.60
CA GLU A 991 18.42 55.95 -23.24
C GLU A 991 17.53 54.73 -22.92
N PRO A 992 17.53 54.23 -21.68
CA PRO A 992 16.55 53.25 -21.25
C PRO A 992 15.21 53.94 -20.99
N LYS A 993 14.25 53.76 -21.91
CA LYS A 993 12.83 54.01 -21.61
C LYS A 993 12.35 52.98 -20.60
N ASN A 994 11.94 53.46 -19.42
CA ASN A 994 11.00 52.80 -18.53
C ASN A 994 9.79 52.32 -19.34
N GLN A 995 9.53 51.02 -19.35
CA GLN A 995 8.19 50.49 -19.53
C GLN A 995 7.98 49.30 -18.58
N ASP A 996 6.94 49.46 -17.79
CA ASP A 996 6.37 48.53 -16.83
C ASP A 996 6.16 47.13 -17.42
N TYR A 997 6.53 46.12 -16.65
CA TYR A 997 5.90 44.80 -16.71
C TYR A 997 5.21 44.56 -15.38
N GLY A 998 3.90 44.82 -15.37
CA GLY A 998 3.00 44.07 -14.52
C GLY A 998 2.73 42.73 -15.20
N PHE A 999 3.22 41.65 -14.58
CA PHE A 999 2.54 40.37 -14.37
C PHE A 999 3.35 39.55 -13.36
#